data_AF-A0A165WQ15-F1
#
_entry.id   AF-A0A165WQ15-F1
#
_cell.length_a   1.000
_cell.length_b   1.000
_cell.length_c   1.000
_cell.angle_alpha   90.00
_cell.angle_beta   90.00
_cell.angle_gamma   90.00
#
_symmetry.space_group_name_H-M   'P 1'
#
loop_
_entity.id
_entity.type
_entity.pdbx_description
1 polymer ?
#
loop_
_entity_poly.entity_id
_entity_poly.type
_entity_poly.pdbx_seq_one_letter_code
_entity_poly.pdbx_strand_id
1 'polypeptide(L)'
;MRIREFLLVSTRVSAFAIGTTISATGFAAVTSLNNSIIPAPNPAKVVRTVALSPQQATSPSARLMAMPRSKPSVTKQGFDGGPRTQLSSYAPASAPVQGANPISARAPNSQNALSKTAAVANAFPQGLSTAHATGSVEPLKTVLQHVKSGRLNEALRARNALPDNLDRRLADWFIMLRGGPQTPVTHIAQFAADAPHWPTAKVVRARGEAVLAASNLSPAQIIGAFGKSLPETTDGKLALAKAHLKQGNRSQAADIIRPLWQKTVFEDKVEAQVRSTFGKVLRQKDHRLRAEMLLYRDRARGAERLLSELSRDEQAYIKARIASIRDRDNALSKLKSVPRSMKSDSNYQFALIQHYRLKGDYQTAAKLMQAAPTDPSQLLNRDGWWKQRRDISREMIEAGKKRLAYTIAANHAAESPGMIVEAEFHAGWFALRHLNDPKLAEPHFQKIAKLGKTAQTLSRAYYWLGRTREAQQDTKNAIAFYQQAGAFQTSYYGQLALAKLGINQMPLAGLPQVTASDRASFNDNELVQAIKRLDEAGMHNDTLLFYTHLARTLPTNGQIRLLTELAETRGVYQWSTMVGRLAQAERAEAAPLAYPTNAIPRKTRITKGVEKPVVYAIARQESSFNPKARSSAGALGLLQLMPGTAKETAHNLGVAYKKSRLTSDPAYNATLGAAVLGELVNEFGGSYILTFAAYNAGKNKVKEWIERFGDPRNPNIDPIDWVESIPYGETRNYVQRITENLQVYRYKLENTPLTITQDLTRGY
;
A
#
# COMPACT_ATOMS: atom_id res chain seq x y z
N MET A 1 -6.70 1.46 0.20
CA MET A 1 -6.92 2.72 -0.54
C MET A 1 -7.45 3.76 0.44
N ARG A 2 -6.65 4.77 0.79
CA ARG A 2 -7.09 5.85 1.70
C ARG A 2 -7.96 6.81 0.87
N ILE A 3 -9.09 7.25 1.42
CA ILE A 3 -10.05 8.21 0.84
C ILE A 3 -9.36 9.45 0.21
N ARG A 4 -8.18 9.82 0.71
CA ARG A 4 -7.31 10.87 0.14
C ARG A 4 -6.96 10.67 -1.34
N GLU A 5 -6.73 9.44 -1.81
CA GLU A 5 -6.36 9.20 -3.21
C GLU A 5 -7.54 9.41 -4.17
N PHE A 6 -8.78 9.16 -3.74
CA PHE A 6 -9.96 9.44 -4.55
C PHE A 6 -10.29 10.94 -4.59
N LEU A 7 -10.17 11.65 -3.45
CA LEU A 7 -10.43 13.10 -3.39
C LEU A 7 -9.34 13.94 -4.08
N LEU A 8 -8.07 13.51 -4.06
CA LEU A 8 -6.96 14.22 -4.72
C LEU A 8 -6.96 14.09 -6.25
N VAL A 9 -7.56 13.02 -6.80
CA VAL A 9 -7.74 12.88 -8.25
C VAL A 9 -8.84 13.83 -8.75
N SER A 10 -9.84 14.16 -7.93
CA SER A 10 -10.96 15.02 -8.31
C SER A 10 -10.68 16.54 -8.27
N THR A 11 -9.67 17.02 -7.54
CA THR A 11 -9.37 18.47 -7.49
C THR A 11 -8.45 18.97 -8.62
N ARG A 12 -7.82 18.08 -9.40
CA ARG A 12 -6.88 18.48 -10.49
C ARG A 12 -7.52 18.68 -11.86
N VAL A 13 -8.84 18.57 -11.99
CA VAL A 13 -9.56 18.73 -13.28
C VAL A 13 -10.17 20.13 -13.47
N SER A 14 -10.16 20.99 -12.45
CA SER A 14 -10.86 22.29 -12.49
C SER A 14 -9.97 23.52 -12.74
N ALA A 15 -8.78 23.36 -13.32
CA ALA A 15 -7.87 24.48 -13.61
C ALA A 15 -7.43 24.49 -15.08
N PHE A 16 -8.36 24.56 -16.03
CA PHE A 16 -8.10 25.00 -17.41
C PHE A 16 -9.45 25.33 -18.07
N ALA A 17 -9.86 26.59 -18.01
CA ALA A 17 -10.75 27.24 -18.99
C ALA A 17 -11.10 28.66 -18.52
N ILE A 18 -10.24 29.65 -18.82
CA ILE A 18 -10.71 31.03 -19.10
C ILE A 18 -9.79 31.64 -20.17
N GLY A 19 -10.41 31.99 -21.31
CA GLY A 19 -10.08 33.14 -22.14
C GLY A 19 -9.06 32.96 -23.27
N THR A 20 -9.51 33.14 -24.53
CA THR A 20 -8.91 34.13 -25.46
C THR A 20 -9.68 34.20 -26.78
N THR A 21 -10.01 35.42 -27.20
CA THR A 21 -10.06 35.87 -28.60
C THR A 21 -9.66 37.36 -28.64
N ILE A 22 -8.76 37.71 -29.59
CA ILE A 22 -8.46 39.04 -30.20
C ILE A 22 -7.65 40.01 -29.30
N SER A 23 -6.58 40.74 -29.67
CA SER A 23 -5.73 40.94 -30.86
C SER A 23 -4.41 41.64 -30.47
N ALA A 24 -3.48 41.76 -31.42
CA ALA A 24 -2.08 42.19 -31.37
C ALA A 24 -1.72 43.58 -30.78
N THR A 25 -0.55 43.67 -30.13
CA THR A 25 0.67 44.48 -30.48
C THR A 25 1.55 44.78 -29.23
N GLY A 26 2.89 44.75 -29.39
CA GLY A 26 3.84 45.59 -28.62
C GLY A 26 4.65 44.99 -27.44
N PHE A 27 5.91 44.64 -27.72
CA PHE A 27 7.15 44.76 -26.91
C PHE A 27 7.30 44.32 -25.41
N ALA A 28 8.42 43.60 -25.20
CA ALA A 28 9.39 43.63 -24.06
C ALA A 28 9.11 42.89 -22.73
N ALA A 29 9.84 41.77 -22.58
CA ALA A 29 10.51 41.16 -21.42
C ALA A 29 10.10 41.54 -19.97
N VAL A 30 9.63 40.55 -19.20
CA VAL A 30 10.04 40.27 -17.81
C VAL A 30 9.92 38.76 -17.52
N THR A 31 11.00 38.19 -16.99
CA THR A 31 11.11 36.83 -16.43
C THR A 31 10.30 36.62 -15.15
N SER A 32 9.70 35.43 -14.98
CA SER A 32 9.69 34.57 -13.77
C SER A 32 8.35 33.96 -13.32
N LEU A 33 8.40 32.64 -13.11
CA LEU A 33 7.84 31.83 -12.00
C LEU A 33 6.31 31.83 -11.72
N ASN A 34 5.67 30.66 -11.89
CA ASN A 34 5.26 29.82 -10.75
C ASN A 34 4.58 28.51 -11.17
N ASN A 35 5.27 27.38 -10.93
CA ASN A 35 4.74 26.02 -10.98
C ASN A 35 5.07 25.37 -9.62
N SER A 36 4.15 25.42 -8.65
CA SER A 36 4.37 24.89 -7.30
C SER A 36 4.03 23.40 -7.24
N ILE A 37 5.03 22.60 -7.56
CA ILE A 37 5.09 21.14 -7.42
C ILE A 37 5.35 20.78 -5.95
N ILE A 38 4.56 19.85 -5.42
CA ILE A 38 4.83 19.16 -4.14
C ILE A 38 6.11 18.31 -4.31
N PRO A 39 7.19 18.50 -3.52
CA PRO A 39 8.36 17.65 -3.61
C PRO A 39 8.10 16.27 -3.00
N ALA A 40 8.58 15.23 -3.70
CA ALA A 40 8.60 13.84 -3.28
C ALA A 40 9.44 13.62 -2.00
N PRO A 41 9.26 12.49 -1.28
CA PRO A 41 10.24 12.04 -0.29
C PRO A 41 11.60 11.82 -0.97
N ASN A 42 12.67 12.29 -0.34
CA ASN A 42 14.04 12.13 -0.83
C ASN A 42 14.35 10.64 -1.11
N PRO A 43 14.90 10.27 -2.28
CA PRO A 43 15.58 8.99 -2.43
C PRO A 43 16.80 9.00 -1.49
N ALA A 44 17.03 7.89 -0.78
CA ALA A 44 18.20 7.70 0.04
C ALA A 44 19.46 7.99 -0.80
N LYS A 45 20.22 9.02 -0.41
CA LYS A 45 21.46 9.39 -1.06
C LYS A 45 22.49 8.28 -0.86
N VAL A 46 23.18 7.97 -1.95
CA VAL A 46 24.38 7.13 -2.03
C VAL A 46 25.40 7.62 -0.99
N VAL A 47 25.75 6.76 -0.04
CA VAL A 47 26.93 6.95 0.80
C VAL A 47 28.15 6.69 -0.10
N ARG A 48 29.02 7.68 -0.27
CA ARG A 48 30.31 7.51 -0.93
C ARG A 48 31.19 6.63 -0.05
N THR A 49 31.46 5.40 -0.48
CA THR A 49 32.56 4.60 0.04
C THR A 49 33.87 5.25 -0.38
N VAL A 50 34.70 5.62 0.59
CA VAL A 50 36.08 6.07 0.35
C VAL A 50 36.89 4.83 -0.05
N ALA A 51 37.45 4.84 -1.26
CA ALA A 51 38.37 3.83 -1.72
C ALA A 51 39.69 3.93 -0.95
N LEU A 52 40.11 2.84 -0.29
CA LEU A 52 41.48 2.67 0.16
C LEU A 52 42.31 2.16 -1.02
N SER A 53 43.42 2.84 -1.32
CA SER A 53 44.41 2.41 -2.31
C SER A 53 45.22 1.21 -1.79
N PRO A 54 45.65 0.27 -2.66
CA PRO A 54 46.36 -0.93 -2.23
C PRO A 54 47.86 -0.64 -2.07
N GLN A 55 48.40 -0.84 -0.87
CA GLN A 55 49.83 -1.01 -0.67
C GLN A 55 50.20 -2.50 -0.80
N GLN A 56 51.22 -2.73 -1.62
CA GLN A 56 51.88 -4.01 -1.86
C GLN A 56 52.40 -4.63 -0.56
N ALA A 57 52.17 -5.93 -0.39
CA ALA A 57 53.00 -6.76 0.47
C ALA A 57 53.15 -8.14 -0.17
N THR A 58 54.41 -8.47 -0.42
CA THR A 58 54.96 -9.68 -1.03
C THR A 58 54.74 -10.92 -0.16
N SER A 59 54.53 -12.07 -0.80
CA SER A 59 54.55 -13.40 -0.18
C SER A 59 55.91 -13.73 0.44
N PRO A 60 55.96 -14.71 1.36
CA PRO A 60 56.62 -15.96 0.97
C PRO A 60 55.80 -17.22 1.28
N SER A 61 56.05 -18.22 0.45
CA SER A 61 55.49 -19.57 0.50
C SER A 61 55.92 -20.32 1.75
N ALA A 62 54.99 -21.05 2.36
CA ALA A 62 55.29 -22.19 3.23
C ALA A 62 54.49 -23.42 2.73
N ARG A 63 55.23 -24.42 2.23
CA ARG A 63 54.75 -25.79 2.01
C ARG A 63 54.29 -26.38 3.33
N LEU A 64 53.16 -27.10 3.34
CA LEU A 64 52.97 -28.27 4.22
C LEU A 64 51.83 -29.19 3.74
N MET A 65 52.27 -30.41 3.39
CA MET A 65 51.64 -31.72 3.54
C MET A 65 50.21 -31.98 3.04
N ALA A 66 50.15 -32.82 2.00
CA ALA A 66 48.97 -33.60 1.64
C ALA A 66 48.80 -34.80 2.59
N MET A 67 47.59 -34.97 3.15
CA MET A 67 46.88 -36.23 3.47
C MET A 67 45.48 -35.89 4.05
N PRO A 68 44.49 -36.80 4.02
CA PRO A 68 43.99 -37.61 2.91
C PRO A 68 42.58 -37.14 2.47
N ARG A 69 42.20 -37.50 1.24
CA ARG A 69 40.86 -37.26 0.69
C ARG A 69 39.79 -37.96 1.54
N SER A 70 38.98 -37.20 2.29
CA SER A 70 37.66 -37.65 2.71
C SER A 70 36.64 -37.26 1.64
N LYS A 71 36.08 -38.27 0.98
CA LYS A 71 34.90 -38.13 0.10
C LYS A 71 33.80 -37.41 0.91
N PRO A 72 33.16 -36.35 0.40
CA PRO A 72 31.92 -35.87 0.98
C PRO A 72 30.86 -36.95 0.72
N SER A 73 30.41 -37.62 1.78
CA SER A 73 29.17 -38.39 1.74
C SER A 73 28.02 -37.40 1.56
N VAL A 74 27.55 -37.26 0.32
CA VAL A 74 26.27 -36.62 0.01
C VAL A 74 25.18 -37.53 0.54
N THR A 75 24.73 -37.31 1.77
CA THR A 75 23.44 -37.86 2.21
C THR A 75 22.35 -36.97 1.61
N LYS A 76 21.89 -37.36 0.41
CA LYS A 76 20.54 -37.00 -0.03
C LYS A 76 19.56 -37.63 0.97
N GLN A 77 19.15 -36.91 2.00
CA GLN A 77 17.88 -37.21 2.67
C GLN A 77 16.77 -36.56 1.83
N GLY A 78 16.42 -37.25 0.74
CA GLY A 78 15.09 -37.15 0.18
C GLY A 78 14.12 -37.81 1.16
N PHE A 79 12.91 -37.26 1.24
CA PHE A 79 11.76 -37.93 1.86
C PHE A 79 11.41 -39.18 1.03
N ASP A 80 12.11 -40.29 1.27
CA ASP A 80 11.71 -41.62 0.77
C ASP A 80 11.88 -42.62 1.93
N GLY A 81 10.77 -43.21 2.36
CA GLY A 81 10.79 -44.25 3.41
C GLY A 81 9.62 -44.24 4.40
N GLY A 82 8.39 -44.03 3.92
CA GLY A 82 7.16 -44.33 4.67
C GLY A 82 6.10 -44.80 3.67
N PRO A 83 5.11 -45.62 4.06
CA PRO A 83 4.08 -46.08 3.14
C PRO A 83 3.49 -44.88 2.41
N ARG A 84 3.40 -44.92 1.08
CA ARG A 84 2.65 -43.94 0.27
C ARG A 84 1.15 -44.05 0.60
N THR A 85 0.77 -43.70 1.82
CA THR A 85 -0.58 -43.28 2.12
C THR A 85 -0.80 -41.95 1.41
N GLN A 86 -1.93 -41.84 0.71
CA GLN A 86 -2.26 -40.71 -0.16
C GLN A 86 -2.09 -39.37 0.58
N LEU A 87 -0.94 -38.69 0.40
CA LEU A 87 -0.71 -37.33 0.93
C LEU A 87 -1.66 -36.30 0.29
N SER A 88 -2.34 -36.66 -0.80
CA SER A 88 -3.38 -35.86 -1.44
C SER A 88 -4.68 -35.75 -0.63
N SER A 89 -4.95 -36.65 0.32
CA SER A 89 -6.14 -36.58 1.19
C SER A 89 -5.99 -35.56 2.34
N TYR A 90 -4.78 -34.98 2.50
CA TYR A 90 -4.45 -33.99 3.54
C TYR A 90 -4.34 -32.56 3.00
N ALA A 91 -4.77 -32.29 1.76
CA ALA A 91 -4.90 -30.93 1.28
C ALA A 91 -5.85 -30.18 2.22
N PRO A 92 -5.41 -29.09 2.89
CA PRO A 92 -6.29 -28.38 3.81
C PRO A 92 -7.48 -27.85 3.01
N ALA A 93 -8.70 -28.11 3.49
CA ALA A 93 -9.85 -27.33 3.11
C ALA A 93 -9.46 -25.85 3.28
N SER A 94 -9.78 -25.03 2.29
CA SER A 94 -9.46 -23.61 2.29
C SER A 94 -9.83 -23.01 3.65
N ALA A 95 -8.86 -22.56 4.44
CA ALA A 95 -9.17 -22.05 5.76
C ALA A 95 -10.05 -20.79 5.57
N PRO A 96 -11.28 -20.76 6.09
CA PRO A 96 -12.00 -19.50 6.18
C PRO A 96 -11.12 -18.58 7.04
N VAL A 97 -10.90 -17.35 6.59
CA VAL A 97 -10.29 -16.33 7.43
C VAL A 97 -11.22 -16.17 8.63
N GLN A 98 -10.90 -16.79 9.76
CA GLN A 98 -11.67 -16.61 10.99
C GLN A 98 -11.65 -15.11 11.34
N GLY A 99 -12.81 -14.48 11.17
CA GLY A 99 -12.97 -13.02 11.13
C GLY A 99 -13.81 -12.52 9.94
N ALA A 100 -14.10 -13.37 8.95
CA ALA A 100 -15.22 -13.16 8.05
C ALA A 100 -16.51 -13.38 8.86
N ASN A 101 -17.01 -12.31 9.49
CA ASN A 101 -18.39 -12.31 9.96
C ASN A 101 -19.25 -12.80 8.79
N PRO A 102 -20.14 -13.79 8.98
CA PRO A 102 -21.23 -13.96 8.04
C PRO A 102 -21.88 -12.58 7.87
N ILE A 103 -22.35 -12.29 6.66
CA ILE A 103 -23.22 -11.13 6.41
C ILE A 103 -24.54 -11.40 7.13
N SER A 104 -24.52 -11.51 8.45
CA SER A 104 -25.58 -10.98 9.27
C SER A 104 -25.47 -9.48 9.07
N ALA A 105 -26.48 -8.91 8.42
CA ALA A 105 -26.62 -7.51 8.10
C ALA A 105 -25.77 -6.67 9.06
N ARG A 106 -24.61 -6.21 8.60
CA ARG A 106 -23.85 -5.22 9.34
C ARG A 106 -24.82 -4.06 9.44
N ALA A 107 -25.42 -3.91 10.62
CA ALA A 107 -26.52 -2.98 10.84
C ALA A 107 -26.16 -1.67 10.16
N PRO A 108 -27.09 -1.03 9.43
CA PRO A 108 -26.83 0.27 8.83
C PRO A 108 -26.22 1.12 9.93
N ASN A 109 -25.02 1.63 9.69
CA ASN A 109 -24.20 2.36 10.64
C ASN A 109 -25.07 3.45 11.29
N SER A 110 -25.72 3.14 12.41
CA SER A 110 -26.75 3.98 13.04
C SER A 110 -26.13 5.13 13.84
N GLN A 111 -24.85 5.40 13.59
CA GLN A 111 -24.08 6.51 14.13
C GLN A 111 -23.73 7.55 13.06
N ASN A 112 -24.61 7.73 12.07
CA ASN A 112 -24.58 8.91 11.22
C ASN A 112 -24.89 10.15 12.07
N ALA A 113 -23.84 10.90 12.38
CA ALA A 113 -23.81 12.25 12.94
C ALA A 113 -24.89 13.20 12.41
N LEU A 114 -25.32 12.99 11.17
CA LEU A 114 -26.36 13.76 10.50
C LEU A 114 -27.77 13.39 10.96
N SER A 115 -27.99 12.54 11.97
CA SER A 115 -29.31 12.11 12.42
C SER A 115 -30.26 13.25 12.86
N LYS A 116 -29.74 14.39 13.34
CA LYS A 116 -30.56 15.61 13.52
C LYS A 116 -30.87 16.33 12.19
N THR A 117 -30.02 16.17 11.18
CA THR A 117 -30.32 16.53 9.78
C THR A 117 -31.25 15.49 9.15
N ALA A 118 -31.30 14.26 9.66
CA ALA A 118 -32.26 13.23 9.25
C ALA A 118 -33.69 13.55 9.71
N ALA A 119 -33.87 14.34 10.78
CA ALA A 119 -35.17 14.95 11.06
C ALA A 119 -35.60 15.93 9.95
N VAL A 120 -34.64 16.57 9.27
CA VAL A 120 -34.89 17.36 8.04
C VAL A 120 -35.12 16.44 6.84
N ALA A 121 -34.45 15.27 6.76
CA ALA A 121 -34.70 14.25 5.73
C ALA A 121 -36.09 13.59 5.82
N ASN A 122 -36.62 13.42 7.04
CA ASN A 122 -37.99 12.94 7.29
C ASN A 122 -39.08 13.95 6.89
N ALA A 123 -38.71 15.20 6.62
CA ALA A 123 -39.64 16.25 6.15
C ALA A 123 -39.72 16.32 4.62
N PHE A 124 -38.98 15.47 3.89
CA PHE A 124 -39.03 15.38 2.43
C PHE A 124 -39.67 14.04 2.00
N PRO A 125 -40.36 14.00 0.85
CA PRO A 125 -40.95 12.76 0.36
C PRO A 125 -39.89 11.66 0.26
N GLN A 126 -40.09 10.59 1.04
CA GLN A 126 -39.32 9.35 0.90
C GLN A 126 -39.79 8.66 -0.38
N GLY A 127 -38.84 8.15 -1.17
CA GLY A 127 -39.15 7.27 -2.31
C GLY A 127 -38.86 7.86 -3.68
N LEU A 128 -37.57 7.99 -4.02
CA LEU A 128 -37.19 7.88 -5.43
C LEU A 128 -37.50 6.45 -5.89
N SER A 129 -38.10 6.34 -7.08
CA SER A 129 -38.44 5.08 -7.75
C SER A 129 -37.26 4.08 -7.83
N THR A 130 -37.54 2.79 -7.69
CA THR A 130 -36.62 1.68 -8.02
C THR A 130 -36.71 1.26 -9.49
N ALA A 131 -37.46 1.98 -10.31
CA ALA A 131 -37.64 1.66 -11.71
C ALA A 131 -36.31 1.63 -12.47
N HIS A 132 -36.17 0.61 -13.32
CA HIS A 132 -35.10 0.52 -14.29
C HIS A 132 -35.14 1.70 -15.27
N ALA A 133 -33.96 2.18 -15.69
CA ALA A 133 -33.86 3.16 -16.76
C ALA A 133 -33.76 2.44 -18.11
N THR A 134 -34.76 2.60 -18.97
CA THR A 134 -34.84 1.94 -20.30
C THR A 134 -34.67 2.91 -21.47
N GLY A 135 -34.65 4.22 -21.21
CA GLY A 135 -34.50 5.26 -22.23
C GLY A 135 -33.05 5.60 -22.60
N SER A 136 -32.89 6.55 -23.54
CA SER A 136 -31.59 7.09 -23.94
C SER A 136 -30.75 7.54 -22.73
N VAL A 137 -29.44 7.26 -22.77
CA VAL A 137 -28.49 7.64 -21.70
C VAL A 137 -28.01 9.10 -21.81
N GLU A 138 -28.29 9.78 -22.92
CA GLU A 138 -27.77 11.14 -23.18
C GLU A 138 -28.20 12.19 -22.14
N PRO A 139 -29.45 12.19 -21.62
CA PRO A 139 -29.84 13.08 -20.51
C PRO A 139 -29.00 12.85 -19.24
N LEU A 140 -28.77 11.60 -18.84
CA LEU A 140 -27.89 11.27 -17.71
C LEU A 140 -26.47 11.77 -17.96
N LYS A 141 -25.90 11.45 -19.13
CA LYS A 141 -24.56 11.87 -19.52
C LYS A 141 -24.38 13.39 -19.46
N THR A 142 -25.41 14.15 -19.83
CA THR A 142 -25.43 15.62 -19.69
C THR A 142 -25.26 16.05 -18.23
N VAL A 143 -26.03 15.47 -17.31
CA VAL A 143 -25.86 15.73 -15.86
C VAL A 143 -24.44 15.42 -15.40
N LEU A 144 -23.92 14.24 -15.76
CA LEU A 144 -22.60 13.79 -15.33
C LEU A 144 -21.48 14.69 -15.86
N GLN A 145 -21.62 15.23 -17.08
CA GLN A 145 -20.70 16.21 -17.65
C GLN A 145 -20.74 17.55 -16.90
N HIS A 146 -21.93 18.04 -16.52
CA HIS A 146 -22.06 19.24 -15.69
C HIS A 146 -21.37 19.06 -14.33
N VAL A 147 -21.61 17.93 -13.66
CA VAL A 147 -20.94 17.58 -12.40
C VAL A 147 -19.43 17.55 -12.56
N LYS A 148 -18.92 16.87 -13.60
CA LYS A 148 -17.47 16.78 -13.88
C LYS A 148 -16.84 18.14 -14.19
N SER A 149 -17.61 19.06 -14.75
CA SER A 149 -17.18 20.43 -15.08
C SER A 149 -17.35 21.40 -13.90
N GLY A 150 -17.80 20.96 -12.72
CA GLY A 150 -18.06 21.81 -11.56
C GLY A 150 -19.28 22.73 -11.69
N ARG A 151 -20.14 22.50 -12.69
CA ARG A 151 -21.35 23.29 -12.98
C ARG A 151 -22.55 22.74 -12.21
N LEU A 152 -22.57 22.96 -10.88
CA LEU A 152 -23.55 22.35 -9.98
C LEU A 152 -24.99 22.78 -10.30
N ASN A 153 -25.23 24.07 -10.58
CA ASN A 153 -26.59 24.57 -10.81
C ASN A 153 -27.19 24.00 -12.11
N GLU A 154 -26.37 23.85 -13.14
CA GLU A 154 -26.73 23.19 -14.39
C GLU A 154 -26.95 21.70 -14.19
N ALA A 155 -26.09 21.04 -13.39
CA ALA A 155 -26.27 19.63 -13.03
C ALA A 155 -27.59 19.39 -12.30
N LEU A 156 -27.95 20.23 -11.33
CA LEU A 156 -29.21 20.13 -10.59
C LEU A 156 -30.43 20.37 -11.50
N ARG A 157 -30.36 21.36 -12.40
CA ARG A 157 -31.41 21.63 -13.40
C ARG A 157 -31.61 20.44 -14.34
N ALA A 158 -30.53 19.93 -14.92
CA ALA A 158 -30.57 18.77 -15.81
C ALA A 158 -31.04 17.50 -15.06
N ARG A 159 -30.61 17.31 -13.80
CA ARG A 159 -31.08 16.21 -12.94
C ARG A 159 -32.58 16.29 -12.70
N ASN A 160 -33.15 17.48 -12.51
CA ASN A 160 -34.58 17.63 -12.26
C ASN A 160 -35.44 17.35 -13.49
N ALA A 161 -34.86 17.39 -14.69
CA ALA A 161 -35.52 16.99 -15.94
C ALA A 161 -35.44 15.47 -16.19
N LEU A 162 -34.68 14.70 -15.40
CA LEU A 162 -34.64 13.25 -15.52
C LEU A 162 -35.93 12.62 -14.97
N PRO A 163 -36.44 11.55 -15.61
CA PRO A 163 -37.53 10.76 -15.04
C PRO A 163 -37.11 10.19 -13.68
N ASP A 164 -38.09 9.95 -12.81
CA ASP A 164 -37.82 9.32 -11.52
C ASP A 164 -37.53 7.82 -11.70
N ASN A 165 -36.26 7.50 -11.93
CA ASN A 165 -35.72 6.15 -12.14
C ASN A 165 -34.22 6.09 -11.80
N LEU A 166 -33.56 4.97 -12.13
CA LEU A 166 -32.13 4.75 -11.89
C LEU A 166 -31.21 5.88 -12.40
N ASP A 167 -31.51 6.53 -13.52
CA ASP A 167 -30.66 7.61 -14.04
C ASP A 167 -30.66 8.82 -13.11
N ARG A 168 -31.82 9.19 -12.57
CA ARG A 168 -31.92 10.29 -11.59
C ARG A 168 -31.18 9.95 -10.30
N ARG A 169 -31.26 8.70 -9.85
CA ARG A 169 -30.50 8.21 -8.68
C ARG A 169 -28.99 8.22 -8.93
N LEU A 170 -28.55 7.81 -10.11
CA LEU A 170 -27.14 7.93 -10.53
C LEU A 170 -26.68 9.39 -10.55
N ALA A 171 -27.49 10.30 -11.09
CA ALA A 171 -27.23 11.73 -11.06
C ALA A 171 -27.06 12.26 -9.63
N ASP A 172 -27.97 11.91 -8.72
CA ASP A 172 -27.89 12.30 -7.30
C ASP A 172 -26.64 11.74 -6.62
N TRP A 173 -26.30 10.48 -6.87
CA TRP A 173 -25.07 9.88 -6.35
C TRP A 173 -23.83 10.65 -6.83
N PHE A 174 -23.75 11.00 -8.13
CA PHE A 174 -22.64 11.78 -8.66
C PHE A 174 -22.58 13.21 -8.11
N ILE A 175 -23.73 13.88 -7.98
CA ILE A 175 -23.82 15.21 -7.36
C ILE A 175 -23.37 15.15 -5.90
N MET A 176 -23.84 14.18 -5.12
CA MET A 176 -23.39 13.96 -3.74
C MET A 176 -21.86 13.77 -3.68
N LEU A 177 -21.30 12.94 -4.57
CA LEU A 177 -19.87 12.66 -4.62
C LEU A 177 -19.01 13.85 -5.05
N ARG A 178 -19.47 14.64 -6.03
CA ARG A 178 -18.62 15.57 -6.80
C ARG A 178 -19.15 17.00 -6.92
N GLY A 179 -20.35 17.29 -6.43
CA GLY A 179 -20.99 18.61 -6.51
C GLY A 179 -20.32 19.71 -5.68
N GLY A 180 -19.19 19.44 -5.02
CA GLY A 180 -18.44 20.43 -4.26
C GLY A 180 -19.14 20.90 -2.99
N PRO A 181 -18.60 21.92 -2.29
CA PRO A 181 -19.13 22.36 -1.00
C PRO A 181 -20.48 23.08 -1.10
N GLN A 182 -20.89 23.49 -2.31
CA GLN A 182 -22.19 24.13 -2.58
C GLN A 182 -23.35 23.13 -2.66
N THR A 183 -23.07 21.82 -2.62
CA THR A 183 -24.13 20.80 -2.59
C THR A 183 -24.93 20.95 -1.30
N PRO A 184 -26.27 21.11 -1.36
CA PRO A 184 -27.08 21.20 -0.15
C PRO A 184 -26.90 19.99 0.76
N VAL A 185 -26.73 20.21 2.07
CA VAL A 185 -26.59 19.11 3.05
C VAL A 185 -27.83 18.21 3.07
N THR A 186 -29.01 18.79 2.78
CA THR A 186 -30.28 18.07 2.64
C THR A 186 -30.25 17.07 1.49
N HIS A 187 -29.64 17.43 0.36
CA HIS A 187 -29.50 16.52 -0.79
C HIS A 187 -28.63 15.30 -0.43
N ILE A 188 -27.53 15.51 0.31
CA ILE A 188 -26.65 14.43 0.77
C ILE A 188 -27.38 13.51 1.76
N ALA A 189 -28.13 14.09 2.68
CA ALA A 189 -28.92 13.34 3.66
C ALA A 189 -30.05 12.53 2.98
N GLN A 190 -30.75 13.13 2.01
CA GLN A 190 -31.82 12.49 1.26
C GLN A 190 -31.30 11.27 0.50
N PHE A 191 -30.21 11.42 -0.27
CA PHE A 191 -29.61 10.29 -0.98
C PHE A 191 -29.23 9.14 -0.04
N ALA A 192 -28.65 9.47 1.12
CA ALA A 192 -28.25 8.46 2.10
C ALA A 192 -29.45 7.70 2.70
N ALA A 193 -30.62 8.34 2.79
CA ALA A 193 -31.86 7.71 3.22
C ALA A 193 -32.49 6.85 2.11
N ASP A 194 -32.53 7.36 0.88
CA ASP A 194 -33.17 6.70 -0.26
C ASP A 194 -32.37 5.51 -0.82
N ALA A 195 -31.05 5.50 -0.63
CA ALA A 195 -30.13 4.52 -1.23
C ALA A 195 -29.12 3.95 -0.21
N PRO A 196 -29.59 3.32 0.89
CA PRO A 196 -28.71 2.87 1.98
C PRO A 196 -27.77 1.72 1.57
N HIS A 197 -28.12 0.96 0.53
CA HIS A 197 -27.31 -0.14 -0.04
C HIS A 197 -26.27 0.34 -1.04
N TRP A 198 -26.30 1.59 -1.49
CA TRP A 198 -25.30 2.13 -2.42
C TRP A 198 -23.94 2.32 -1.74
N PRO A 199 -22.83 2.39 -2.50
CA PRO A 199 -21.47 2.50 -1.94
C PRO A 199 -21.16 3.91 -1.38
N THR A 200 -21.92 4.37 -0.39
CA THR A 200 -21.96 5.77 0.06
C THR A 200 -21.62 5.97 1.53
N ALA A 201 -21.64 4.92 2.36
CA ALA A 201 -21.52 5.03 3.82
C ALA A 201 -20.33 5.89 4.31
N LYS A 202 -19.13 5.74 3.72
CA LYS A 202 -17.95 6.55 4.11
C LYS A 202 -17.91 7.92 3.44
N VAL A 203 -18.54 8.06 2.28
CA VAL A 203 -18.47 9.29 1.49
C VAL A 203 -19.52 10.29 1.94
N VAL A 204 -20.73 9.84 2.26
CA VAL A 204 -21.82 10.69 2.80
C VAL A 204 -21.33 11.51 3.98
N ARG A 205 -20.69 10.86 4.95
CA ARG A 205 -20.17 11.57 6.13
C ARG A 205 -19.10 12.57 5.77
N ALA A 206 -18.10 12.17 4.99
CA ALA A 206 -17.02 13.06 4.59
C ALA A 206 -17.52 14.27 3.79
N ARG A 207 -18.53 14.06 2.92
CA ARG A 207 -19.16 15.11 2.12
C ARG A 207 -20.04 16.02 2.96
N GLY A 208 -20.85 15.46 3.86
CA GLY A 208 -21.64 16.22 4.81
C GLY A 208 -20.76 17.12 5.69
N GLU A 209 -19.66 16.60 6.22
CA GLU A 209 -18.69 17.38 6.99
C GLU A 209 -18.01 18.48 6.18
N ALA A 210 -17.66 18.21 4.91
CA ALA A 210 -17.08 19.22 4.02
C ALA A 210 -18.08 20.34 3.67
N VAL A 211 -19.35 20.01 3.45
CA VAL A 211 -20.43 20.99 3.23
C VAL A 211 -20.65 21.82 4.48
N LEU A 212 -20.75 21.20 5.66
CA LEU A 212 -20.87 21.93 6.93
C LEU A 212 -19.70 22.90 7.13
N ALA A 213 -18.46 22.48 6.82
CA ALA A 213 -17.28 23.31 6.93
C ALA A 213 -17.25 24.52 5.98
N ALA A 214 -17.91 24.41 4.83
CA ALA A 214 -18.00 25.49 3.83
C ALA A 214 -19.30 26.31 3.92
N SER A 215 -20.26 25.88 4.73
CA SER A 215 -21.57 26.53 4.85
C SER A 215 -21.50 27.87 5.59
N ASN A 216 -22.51 28.72 5.34
CA ASN A 216 -22.73 29.96 6.09
C ASN A 216 -23.59 29.75 7.36
N LEU A 217 -23.69 28.52 7.86
CA LEU A 217 -24.46 28.20 9.06
C LEU A 217 -23.88 28.90 10.30
N SER A 218 -24.77 29.28 11.23
CA SER A 218 -24.36 29.85 12.51
C SER A 218 -23.58 28.84 13.34
N PRO A 219 -22.70 29.28 14.27
CA PRO A 219 -21.99 28.36 15.16
C PRO A 219 -22.91 27.40 15.93
N ALA A 220 -24.11 27.85 16.35
CA ALA A 220 -25.10 27.00 17.01
C ALA A 220 -25.64 25.91 16.08
N GLN A 221 -25.90 26.24 14.81
CA GLN A 221 -26.36 25.28 13.80
C GLN A 221 -25.28 24.24 13.48
N ILE A 222 -24.01 24.63 13.37
CA ILE A 222 -22.91 23.69 13.16
C ILE A 222 -22.77 22.71 14.33
N ILE A 223 -22.79 23.21 15.57
CA ILE A 223 -22.76 22.36 16.78
C ILE A 223 -23.99 21.43 16.79
N GLY A 224 -25.17 21.98 16.50
CA GLY A 224 -26.42 21.22 16.42
C GLY A 224 -26.39 20.11 15.37
N ALA A 225 -25.78 20.36 14.21
CA ALA A 225 -25.64 19.40 13.11
C ALA A 225 -24.75 18.21 13.48
N PHE A 226 -23.72 18.42 14.31
CA PHE A 226 -22.90 17.32 14.84
C PHE A 226 -23.55 16.63 16.05
N GLY A 227 -24.37 17.34 16.82
CA GLY A 227 -25.06 16.77 17.99
C GLY A 227 -24.08 16.14 18.99
N LYS A 228 -24.26 14.85 19.29
CA LYS A 228 -23.36 14.08 20.18
C LYS A 228 -22.22 13.36 19.44
N SER A 229 -22.18 13.46 18.12
CA SER A 229 -21.19 12.77 17.30
C SER A 229 -19.94 13.63 17.08
N LEU A 230 -18.77 12.99 17.02
CA LEU A 230 -17.52 13.68 16.67
C LEU A 230 -17.26 13.61 15.17
N PRO A 231 -16.78 14.68 14.52
CA PRO A 231 -16.39 14.65 13.11
C PRO A 231 -15.26 13.64 12.84
N GLU A 232 -15.28 13.03 11.65
CA GLU A 232 -14.25 12.10 11.18
C GLU A 232 -13.16 12.80 10.36
N THR A 233 -13.54 13.80 9.57
CA THR A 233 -12.65 14.52 8.66
C THR A 233 -11.92 15.66 9.36
N THR A 234 -10.82 16.11 8.75
CA THR A 234 -10.11 17.32 9.20
C THR A 234 -11.00 18.54 9.10
N ASP A 235 -11.74 18.70 7.99
CA ASP A 235 -12.60 19.87 7.76
C ASP A 235 -13.75 19.92 8.77
N GLY A 236 -14.41 18.78 9.03
CA GLY A 236 -15.44 18.66 10.06
C GLY A 236 -14.92 19.00 11.46
N LYS A 237 -13.72 18.49 11.82
CA LYS A 237 -13.08 18.81 13.11
C LYS A 237 -12.76 20.30 13.25
N LEU A 238 -12.23 20.92 12.19
CA LEU A 238 -11.96 22.35 12.17
C LEU A 238 -13.24 23.18 12.27
N ALA A 239 -14.29 22.80 11.56
CA ALA A 239 -15.59 23.46 11.58
C ALA A 239 -16.22 23.41 12.98
N LEU A 240 -16.27 22.22 13.60
CA LEU A 240 -16.84 22.05 14.93
C LEU A 240 -16.02 22.78 16.00
N ALA A 241 -14.69 22.67 15.97
CA ALA A 241 -13.83 23.40 16.91
C ALA A 241 -14.00 24.93 16.78
N LYS A 242 -14.10 25.45 15.55
CA LYS A 242 -14.33 26.88 15.28
C LYS A 242 -15.69 27.32 15.80
N ALA A 243 -16.73 26.49 15.62
CA ALA A 243 -18.07 26.77 16.11
C ALA A 243 -18.11 26.83 17.65
N HIS A 244 -17.50 25.87 18.35
CA HIS A 244 -17.37 25.91 19.81
C HIS A 244 -16.61 27.15 20.28
N LEU A 245 -15.49 27.49 19.64
CA LEU A 245 -14.73 28.68 20.00
C LEU A 245 -15.56 29.97 19.87
N LYS A 246 -16.34 30.10 18.79
CA LYS A 246 -17.22 31.26 18.57
C LYS A 246 -18.37 31.36 19.58
N GLN A 247 -18.80 30.22 20.15
CA GLN A 247 -19.81 30.17 21.22
C GLN A 247 -19.22 30.33 22.63
N GLY A 248 -17.93 30.64 22.76
CA GLY A 248 -17.27 30.74 24.07
C GLY A 248 -16.90 29.40 24.72
N ASN A 249 -17.24 28.27 24.08
CA ASN A 249 -16.98 26.90 24.54
C ASN A 249 -15.51 26.50 24.35
N ARG A 250 -14.60 27.16 25.07
CA ARG A 250 -13.14 27.03 24.88
C ARG A 250 -12.63 25.62 25.16
N SER A 251 -13.16 24.93 26.17
CA SER A 251 -12.72 23.57 26.51
C SER A 251 -13.02 22.59 25.38
N GLN A 252 -14.25 22.60 24.88
CA GLN A 252 -14.71 21.74 23.79
C GLN A 252 -13.94 22.03 22.49
N ALA A 253 -13.64 23.29 22.20
CA ALA A 253 -12.77 23.65 21.09
C ALA A 253 -11.35 23.07 21.28
N ALA A 254 -10.80 23.14 22.50
CA ALA A 254 -9.48 22.62 22.85
C ALA A 254 -9.38 21.10 22.69
N ASP A 255 -10.40 20.36 23.15
CA ASP A 255 -10.46 18.90 23.09
C ASP A 255 -10.43 18.39 21.65
N ILE A 256 -10.97 19.15 20.71
CA ILE A 256 -10.96 18.83 19.28
C ILE A 256 -9.66 19.29 18.61
N ILE A 257 -9.25 20.55 18.80
CA ILE A 257 -8.18 21.14 17.99
C ILE A 257 -6.78 20.67 18.42
N ARG A 258 -6.52 20.44 19.72
CA ARG A 258 -5.17 20.08 20.18
C ARG A 258 -4.69 18.73 19.63
N PRO A 259 -5.46 17.63 19.71
CA PRO A 259 -5.05 16.37 19.11
C PRO A 259 -4.90 16.48 17.59
N LEU A 260 -5.77 17.26 16.94
CA LEU A 260 -5.70 17.49 15.49
C LEU A 260 -4.39 18.21 15.11
N TRP A 261 -4.03 19.26 15.84
CA TRP A 261 -2.81 20.05 15.64
C TRP A 261 -1.53 19.22 15.82
N GLN A 262 -1.50 18.38 16.85
CA GLN A 262 -0.35 17.55 17.20
C GLN A 262 -0.08 16.42 16.19
N LYS A 263 -1.13 15.82 15.61
CA LYS A 263 -1.02 14.56 14.84
C LYS A 263 -1.14 14.73 13.31
N THR A 264 -1.69 15.86 12.85
CA THR A 264 -2.06 16.06 11.44
C THR A 264 -1.05 16.91 10.68
N VAL A 265 -0.67 16.47 9.48
CA VAL A 265 0.04 17.31 8.51
C VAL A 265 -0.98 18.13 7.74
N PHE A 266 -0.85 19.45 7.83
CA PHE A 266 -1.68 20.41 7.11
C PHE A 266 -0.96 20.94 5.88
N GLU A 267 -1.73 21.45 4.94
CA GLU A 267 -1.22 22.40 3.95
C GLU A 267 -0.90 23.73 4.65
N ASP A 268 0.03 24.50 4.08
CA ASP A 268 0.54 25.72 4.71
C ASP A 268 -0.56 26.75 4.99
N LYS A 269 -1.53 26.90 4.08
CA LYS A 269 -2.70 27.77 4.27
C LYS A 269 -3.59 27.33 5.43
N VAL A 270 -3.86 26.02 5.53
CA VAL A 270 -4.67 25.45 6.61
C VAL A 270 -3.93 25.55 7.95
N GLU A 271 -2.62 25.35 7.97
CA GLU A 271 -1.79 25.54 9.16
C GLU A 271 -1.86 26.98 9.68
N ALA A 272 -1.70 27.97 8.78
CA ALA A 272 -1.82 29.39 9.13
C ALA A 272 -3.22 29.72 9.67
N GLN A 273 -4.27 29.19 9.05
CA GLN A 273 -5.64 29.37 9.51
C GLN A 273 -5.86 28.79 10.91
N VAL A 274 -5.33 27.60 11.19
CA VAL A 274 -5.44 26.98 12.51
C VAL A 274 -4.73 27.83 13.56
N ARG A 275 -3.53 28.33 13.29
CA ARG A 275 -2.78 29.19 14.22
C ARG A 275 -3.51 30.51 14.49
N SER A 276 -3.99 31.16 13.44
CA SER A 276 -4.75 32.41 13.56
C SER A 276 -6.05 32.23 14.34
N THR A 277 -6.81 31.16 14.07
CA THR A 277 -8.13 30.93 14.68
C THR A 277 -8.00 30.42 16.12
N PHE A 278 -7.10 29.48 16.37
CA PHE A 278 -7.03 28.72 17.63
C PHE A 278 -5.80 29.04 18.48
N GLY A 279 -5.01 30.06 18.14
CA GLY A 279 -3.77 30.40 18.85
C GLY A 279 -3.94 30.55 20.36
N LYS A 280 -5.05 31.15 20.82
CA LYS A 280 -5.37 31.29 22.26
C LYS A 280 -5.79 29.99 22.95
N VAL A 281 -6.07 28.94 22.20
CA VAL A 281 -6.48 27.61 22.69
C VAL A 281 -5.31 26.62 22.69
N LEU A 282 -4.41 26.76 21.72
CA LEU A 282 -3.18 25.98 21.61
C LEU A 282 -2.18 26.41 22.67
N ARG A 283 -1.50 25.44 23.28
CA ARG A 283 -0.45 25.66 24.28
C ARG A 283 0.92 25.47 23.66
N GLN A 284 1.96 26.01 24.28
CA GLN A 284 3.36 25.75 23.90
C GLN A 284 3.66 24.25 23.75
N LYS A 285 3.17 23.40 24.69
CA LYS A 285 3.29 21.94 24.60
C LYS A 285 2.70 21.37 23.31
N ASP A 286 1.58 21.93 22.81
CA ASP A 286 0.93 21.47 21.58
C ASP A 286 1.78 21.84 20.35
N HIS A 287 2.43 23.02 20.34
CA HIS A 287 3.39 23.42 19.31
C HIS A 287 4.65 22.54 19.31
N ARG A 288 5.20 22.22 20.49
CA ARG A 288 6.33 21.29 20.63
C ARG A 288 6.03 19.92 20.04
N LEU A 289 4.91 19.31 20.44
CA LEU A 289 4.50 17.99 19.94
C LEU A 289 4.27 17.99 18.42
N ARG A 290 3.74 19.09 17.87
CA ARG A 290 3.61 19.25 16.42
C ARG A 290 4.97 19.35 15.73
N ALA A 291 5.88 20.18 16.24
CA ALA A 291 7.23 20.32 15.66
C ALA A 291 7.92 18.95 15.60
N GLU A 292 7.85 18.20 16.69
CA GLU A 292 8.31 16.82 16.77
C GLU A 292 7.68 15.91 15.71
N MET A 293 6.34 15.85 15.64
CA MET A 293 5.63 15.06 14.64
C MET A 293 6.03 15.41 13.20
N LEU A 294 6.26 16.69 12.92
CA LEU A 294 6.73 17.16 11.61
C LEU A 294 8.16 16.69 11.32
N LEU A 295 9.07 16.75 12.30
CA LEU A 295 10.45 16.28 12.16
C LEU A 295 10.53 14.76 11.96
N TYR A 296 9.68 13.98 12.64
CA TYR A 296 9.54 12.54 12.38
C TYR A 296 9.04 12.21 10.96
N ARG A 297 8.49 13.20 10.24
CA ARG A 297 8.02 13.08 8.85
C ARG A 297 8.91 13.86 7.87
N ASP A 298 10.13 14.21 8.30
CA ASP A 298 11.12 14.98 7.54
C ASP A 298 10.63 16.36 7.04
N ARG A 299 9.62 16.94 7.72
CA ARG A 299 9.03 18.25 7.37
C ARG A 299 9.69 19.40 8.12
N ALA A 300 10.99 19.57 7.89
CA ALA A 300 11.81 20.59 8.57
C ALA A 300 11.24 22.01 8.45
N ARG A 301 10.78 22.43 7.26
CA ARG A 301 10.20 23.78 7.04
C ARG A 301 8.98 24.05 7.92
N GLY A 302 8.12 23.03 8.13
CA GLY A 302 6.95 23.17 8.99
C GLY A 302 7.33 23.32 10.47
N ALA A 303 8.35 22.59 10.92
CA ALA A 303 8.87 22.72 12.28
C ALA A 303 9.54 24.09 12.51
N GLU A 304 10.24 24.64 11.50
CA GLU A 304 10.84 25.98 11.58
C GLU A 304 9.83 27.09 11.84
N ARG A 305 8.65 27.01 11.20
CA ARG A 305 7.56 27.98 11.40
C ARG A 305 7.01 28.02 12.82
N LEU A 306 7.31 27.01 13.64
CA LEU A 306 6.87 26.92 15.03
C LEU A 306 7.91 27.43 16.02
N LEU A 307 9.13 27.78 15.60
CA LEU A 307 10.22 28.15 16.52
C LEU A 307 9.85 29.29 17.46
N SER A 308 9.09 30.29 17.00
CA SER A 308 8.66 31.43 17.83
C SER A 308 7.66 31.04 18.93
N GLU A 309 7.04 29.86 18.83
CA GLU A 309 6.06 29.35 19.79
C GLU A 309 6.71 28.46 20.87
N LEU A 310 8.02 28.22 20.77
CA LEU A 310 8.77 27.27 21.60
C LEU A 310 9.68 27.99 22.61
N SER A 311 10.00 27.32 23.70
CA SER A 311 11.00 27.79 24.67
C SER A 311 12.39 27.88 24.04
N ARG A 312 13.33 28.64 24.64
CA ARG A 312 14.70 28.77 24.11
C ARG A 312 15.40 27.41 23.97
N ASP A 313 15.19 26.52 24.94
CA ASP A 313 15.79 25.18 24.94
C ASP A 313 15.18 24.28 23.86
N GLU A 314 13.86 24.33 23.71
CA GLU A 314 13.14 23.62 22.64
C GLU A 314 13.58 24.12 21.26
N GLN A 315 13.75 25.44 21.08
CA GLN A 315 14.26 26.02 19.84
C GLN A 315 15.66 25.51 19.50
N ALA A 316 16.57 25.45 20.48
CA ALA A 316 17.93 24.96 20.27
C ALA A 316 17.91 23.50 19.78
N TYR A 317 17.11 22.65 20.43
CA TYR A 317 16.94 21.25 20.05
C TYR A 317 16.29 21.07 18.67
N ILE A 318 15.19 21.77 18.38
CA ILE A 318 14.51 21.69 17.08
C ILE A 318 15.44 22.16 15.94
N LYS A 319 16.19 23.25 16.14
CA LYS A 319 17.22 23.72 15.18
C LYS A 319 18.31 22.67 14.95
N ALA A 320 18.78 22.00 16.00
CA ALA A 320 19.76 20.92 15.89
C ALA A 320 19.23 19.73 15.08
N ARG A 321 17.97 19.33 15.33
CA ARG A 321 17.32 18.23 14.61
C ARG A 321 17.06 18.57 13.14
N ILE A 322 16.65 19.81 12.84
CA ILE A 322 16.54 20.31 11.46
C ILE A 322 17.88 20.26 10.74
N ALA A 323 18.97 20.69 11.40
CA ALA A 323 20.32 20.62 10.82
C ALA A 323 20.70 19.17 10.48
N SER A 324 20.38 18.22 11.36
CA SER A 324 20.60 16.79 11.11
C SER A 324 19.79 16.25 9.93
N ILE A 325 18.49 16.53 9.87
CA ILE A 325 17.61 16.11 8.75
C ILE A 325 18.07 16.69 7.41
N ARG A 326 18.62 17.91 7.41
CA ARG A 326 19.16 18.58 6.22
C ARG A 326 20.61 18.20 5.90
N ASP A 327 21.18 17.27 6.66
CA ASP A 327 22.56 16.81 6.47
C ASP A 327 23.58 17.95 6.48
N ARG A 328 23.44 18.90 7.42
CA ARG A 328 24.38 20.01 7.60
C ARG A 328 25.62 19.54 8.36
N ASP A 329 26.80 20.06 7.99
CA ASP A 329 28.07 19.65 8.61
C ASP A 329 28.13 19.95 10.12
N ASN A 330 27.51 21.04 10.56
CA ASN A 330 27.46 21.41 11.97
C ASN A 330 26.33 20.73 12.77
N ALA A 331 25.60 19.76 12.20
CA ALA A 331 24.47 19.12 12.85
C ALA A 331 24.86 18.43 14.17
N LEU A 332 25.97 17.68 14.18
CA LEU A 332 26.44 16.98 15.38
C LEU A 332 26.85 17.96 16.48
N SER A 333 27.56 19.02 16.12
CA SER A 333 27.93 20.09 17.04
C SER A 333 26.67 20.70 17.69
N LYS A 334 25.65 21.05 16.88
CA LYS A 334 24.38 21.57 17.39
C LYS A 334 23.65 20.59 18.30
N LEU A 335 23.63 19.29 17.97
CA LEU A 335 23.04 18.26 18.83
C LEU A 335 23.78 18.19 20.17
N LYS A 336 25.11 18.17 20.17
CA LYS A 336 25.91 18.14 21.41
C LYS A 336 25.70 19.39 22.30
N SER A 337 25.47 20.54 21.68
CA SER A 337 25.20 21.84 22.34
C SER A 337 23.76 22.03 22.81
N VAL A 338 22.85 21.06 22.60
CA VAL A 338 21.48 21.13 23.13
C VAL A 338 21.51 21.27 24.67
N PRO A 339 20.69 22.15 25.29
CA PRO A 339 20.66 22.34 26.75
C PRO A 339 20.38 21.06 27.54
N ARG A 340 20.90 20.98 28.78
CA ARG A 340 20.77 19.79 29.64
C ARG A 340 19.32 19.38 29.90
N SER A 341 18.41 20.34 30.02
CA SER A 341 16.95 20.16 30.16
C SER A 341 16.33 19.29 29.06
N MET A 342 16.91 19.28 27.86
CA MET A 342 16.42 18.52 26.71
C MET A 342 17.14 17.19 26.52
N LYS A 343 18.29 16.97 27.17
CA LYS A 343 19.09 15.74 26.97
C LYS A 343 18.46 14.49 27.58
N SER A 344 17.56 14.65 28.54
CA SER A 344 16.75 13.57 29.12
C SER A 344 15.52 13.21 28.28
N ASP A 345 15.14 14.03 27.29
CA ASP A 345 14.02 13.73 26.39
C ASP A 345 14.43 12.59 25.42
N SER A 346 13.60 11.55 25.31
CA SER A 346 13.86 10.43 24.41
C SER A 346 14.01 10.90 22.95
N ASN A 347 13.34 11.97 22.53
CA ASN A 347 13.45 12.49 21.16
C ASN A 347 14.84 13.07 20.87
N TYR A 348 15.56 13.55 21.89
CA TYR A 348 16.97 13.92 21.73
C TYR A 348 17.84 12.70 21.45
N GLN A 349 17.65 11.60 22.20
CA GLN A 349 18.33 10.34 21.94
C GLN A 349 17.99 9.80 20.53
N PHE A 350 16.72 9.86 20.13
CA PHE A 350 16.28 9.53 18.77
C PHE A 350 17.07 10.32 17.72
N ALA A 351 17.20 11.63 17.90
CA ALA A 351 17.90 12.50 16.95
C ALA A 351 19.39 12.17 16.82
N LEU A 352 20.06 11.84 17.92
CA LEU A 352 21.46 11.38 17.91
C LEU A 352 21.60 10.04 17.20
N ILE A 353 20.76 9.06 17.54
CA ILE A 353 20.75 7.73 16.91
C ILE A 353 20.54 7.87 15.40
N GLN A 354 19.52 8.64 15.00
CA GLN A 354 19.21 8.88 13.59
C GLN A 354 20.40 9.56 12.88
N HIS A 355 21.06 10.53 13.53
CA HIS A 355 22.22 11.21 12.96
C HIS A 355 23.37 10.23 12.66
N TYR A 356 23.83 9.46 13.65
CA TYR A 356 24.92 8.50 13.45
C TYR A 356 24.56 7.43 12.42
N ARG A 357 23.32 6.92 12.46
CA ARG A 357 22.82 5.98 11.46
C ARG A 357 22.88 6.56 10.04
N LEU A 358 22.43 7.80 9.84
CA LEU A 358 22.46 8.46 8.52
C LEU A 358 23.88 8.75 8.04
N LYS A 359 24.85 8.92 8.96
CA LYS A 359 26.27 9.06 8.63
C LYS A 359 26.99 7.72 8.43
N GLY A 360 26.29 6.59 8.55
CA GLY A 360 26.86 5.24 8.40
C GLY A 360 27.63 4.75 9.64
N ASP A 361 27.65 5.52 10.73
CA ASP A 361 28.24 5.08 12.00
C ASP A 361 27.23 4.23 12.79
N TYR A 362 27.02 3.01 12.30
CA TYR A 362 26.09 2.07 12.89
C TYR A 362 26.56 1.54 14.25
N GLN A 363 27.88 1.57 14.53
CA GLN A 363 28.41 1.13 15.81
C GLN A 363 28.01 2.08 16.94
N THR A 364 28.21 3.39 16.74
CA THR A 364 27.77 4.41 17.69
C THR A 364 26.24 4.42 17.80
N ALA A 365 25.53 4.33 16.66
CA ALA A 365 24.07 4.26 16.65
C ALA A 365 23.53 3.06 17.44
N ALA A 366 24.15 1.87 17.30
CA ALA A 366 23.78 0.67 18.03
C ALA A 366 24.03 0.80 19.53
N LYS A 367 25.18 1.36 19.95
CA LYS A 367 25.49 1.62 21.36
C LYS A 367 24.46 2.56 22.00
N LEU A 368 24.11 3.64 21.31
CA LEU A 368 23.05 4.55 21.75
C LEU A 368 21.67 3.87 21.79
N MET A 369 21.36 3.02 20.81
CA MET A 369 20.09 2.29 20.73
C MET A 369 19.92 1.25 21.84
N GLN A 370 21.01 0.64 22.33
CA GLN A 370 20.94 -0.27 23.48
C GLN A 370 20.53 0.44 24.77
N ALA A 371 20.97 1.69 24.96
CA ALA A 371 20.59 2.53 26.08
C ALA A 371 19.26 3.26 25.88
N ALA A 372 18.65 3.15 24.68
CA ALA A 372 17.43 3.85 24.35
C ALA A 372 16.20 3.21 25.02
N PRO A 373 15.21 4.02 25.44
CA PRO A 373 14.04 3.54 26.12
C PRO A 373 13.21 2.57 25.29
N THR A 374 12.61 1.61 25.99
CA THR A 374 11.70 0.60 25.44
C THR A 374 10.28 0.75 25.97
N ASP A 375 10.09 1.51 27.06
CA ASP A 375 8.78 1.84 27.63
C ASP A 375 7.97 2.70 26.63
N PRO A 376 6.82 2.22 26.13
CA PRO A 376 5.94 2.98 25.26
C PRO A 376 5.56 4.37 25.78
N SER A 377 5.48 4.56 27.11
CA SER A 377 5.10 5.83 27.73
C SER A 377 6.13 6.95 27.47
N GLN A 378 7.38 6.57 27.20
CA GLN A 378 8.50 7.47 26.97
C GLN A 378 8.70 7.80 25.48
N LEU A 379 7.95 7.18 24.57
CA LEU A 379 8.19 7.28 23.12
C LEU A 379 7.07 8.03 22.40
N LEU A 380 7.38 9.23 21.92
CA LEU A 380 6.40 10.05 21.19
C LEU A 380 5.96 9.43 19.84
N ASN A 381 6.87 8.75 19.16
CA ASN A 381 6.60 8.09 17.88
C ASN A 381 7.20 6.68 17.86
N ARG A 382 6.45 5.75 18.45
CA ARG A 382 6.81 4.35 18.63
C ARG A 382 7.19 3.64 17.32
N ASP A 383 6.46 3.90 16.25
CA ASP A 383 6.77 3.34 14.92
C ASP A 383 8.04 3.96 14.30
N GLY A 384 8.30 5.26 14.56
CA GLY A 384 9.54 5.93 14.16
C GLY A 384 10.76 5.29 14.83
N TRP A 385 10.66 4.98 16.12
CA TRP A 385 11.69 4.26 16.87
C TRP A 385 11.94 2.86 16.32
N TRP A 386 10.88 2.11 16.01
CA TRP A 386 11.02 0.81 15.36
C TRP A 386 11.83 0.90 14.05
N LYS A 387 11.57 1.90 13.20
CA LYS A 387 12.35 2.08 11.97
C LYS A 387 13.85 2.22 12.22
N GLN A 388 14.24 2.98 13.26
CA GLN A 388 15.66 3.07 13.64
C GLN A 388 16.21 1.73 14.14
N ARG A 389 15.45 1.03 15.00
CA ARG A 389 15.83 -0.30 15.52
C ARG A 389 15.99 -1.33 14.40
N ARG A 390 15.10 -1.32 13.41
CA ARG A 390 15.15 -2.21 12.25
C ARG A 390 16.39 -1.99 11.41
N ASP A 391 16.64 -0.74 11.02
CA ASP A 391 17.77 -0.41 10.14
C ASP A 391 19.10 -0.73 10.85
N ILE A 392 19.24 -0.35 12.13
CA ILE A 392 20.45 -0.63 12.91
C ILE A 392 20.62 -2.14 13.15
N SER A 393 19.55 -2.87 13.49
CA SER A 393 19.67 -4.31 13.78
C SER A 393 20.07 -5.12 12.54
N ARG A 394 19.61 -4.74 11.34
CA ARG A 394 20.06 -5.36 10.07
C ARG A 394 21.56 -5.15 9.83
N GLU A 395 22.04 -3.94 10.03
CA GLU A 395 23.48 -3.64 9.89
C GLU A 395 24.31 -4.40 10.94
N MET A 396 23.77 -4.64 12.14
CA MET A 396 24.44 -5.49 13.14
C MET A 396 24.49 -6.96 12.74
N ILE A 397 23.54 -7.48 11.95
CA ILE A 397 23.64 -8.82 11.36
C ILE A 397 24.82 -8.89 10.39
N GLU A 398 24.91 -7.93 9.47
CA GLU A 398 25.99 -7.86 8.47
C GLU A 398 27.36 -7.69 9.13
N ALA A 399 27.43 -6.92 10.22
CA ALA A 399 28.64 -6.79 11.04
C ALA A 399 28.97 -8.01 11.91
N GLY A 400 28.24 -9.13 11.78
CA GLY A 400 28.45 -10.35 12.56
C GLY A 400 28.00 -10.28 14.03
N LYS A 401 27.41 -9.16 14.47
CA LYS A 401 26.95 -8.91 15.85
C LYS A 401 25.53 -9.46 16.05
N LYS A 402 25.35 -10.75 15.81
CA LYS A 402 24.03 -11.43 15.72
C LYS A 402 23.17 -11.27 16.97
N ARG A 403 23.76 -11.45 18.16
CA ARG A 403 23.04 -11.29 19.44
C ARG A 403 22.59 -9.85 19.68
N LEU A 404 23.44 -8.88 19.31
CA LEU A 404 23.10 -7.47 19.41
C LEU A 404 21.95 -7.09 18.46
N ALA A 405 21.98 -7.58 17.22
CA ALA A 405 20.90 -7.38 16.26
C ALA A 405 19.56 -7.89 16.80
N TYR A 406 19.53 -9.12 17.32
CA TYR A 406 18.36 -9.69 17.98
C TYR A 406 17.87 -8.80 19.13
N THR A 407 18.75 -8.44 20.07
CA THR A 407 18.38 -7.62 21.23
C THR A 407 17.79 -6.27 20.82
N ILE A 408 18.37 -5.60 19.82
CA ILE A 408 17.85 -4.31 19.32
C ILE A 408 16.44 -4.48 18.71
N ALA A 409 16.22 -5.55 17.94
CA ALA A 409 14.96 -5.83 17.29
C ALA A 409 13.86 -6.28 18.28
N ALA A 410 14.18 -7.19 19.20
CA ALA A 410 13.27 -7.72 20.21
C ALA A 410 12.80 -6.64 21.20
N ASN A 411 13.65 -5.67 21.52
CA ASN A 411 13.33 -4.52 22.37
C ASN A 411 12.56 -3.41 21.65
N HIS A 412 11.74 -3.75 20.65
CA HIS A 412 10.90 -2.78 19.97
C HIS A 412 9.70 -2.34 20.82
N ALA A 413 9.18 -1.17 20.50
CA ALA A 413 7.97 -0.63 21.11
C ALA A 413 6.91 -0.24 20.08
N ALA A 414 7.01 -0.75 18.84
CA ALA A 414 6.07 -0.48 17.74
C ALA A 414 4.59 -0.48 18.17
N GLU A 415 3.78 0.40 17.58
CA GLU A 415 2.36 0.56 17.94
C GLU A 415 1.41 0.08 16.85
N SER A 416 1.71 0.36 15.59
CA SER A 416 0.83 -0.02 14.49
C SER A 416 0.90 -1.53 14.26
N PRO A 417 -0.23 -2.24 14.02
CA PRO A 417 -0.21 -3.69 13.82
C PRO A 417 0.81 -4.16 12.77
N GLY A 418 0.96 -3.42 11.66
CA GLY A 418 1.95 -3.74 10.64
C GLY A 418 3.41 -3.58 11.11
N MET A 419 3.72 -2.56 11.92
CA MET A 419 5.06 -2.35 12.47
C MET A 419 5.38 -3.35 13.58
N ILE A 420 4.38 -3.76 14.37
CA ILE A 420 4.53 -4.87 15.34
C ILE A 420 4.86 -6.16 14.59
N VAL A 421 4.08 -6.52 13.56
CA VAL A 421 4.34 -7.71 12.74
C VAL A 421 5.74 -7.67 12.12
N GLU A 422 6.16 -6.52 11.61
CA GLU A 422 7.51 -6.37 11.06
C GLU A 422 8.58 -6.58 12.14
N ALA A 423 8.39 -6.01 13.33
CA ALA A 423 9.36 -6.11 14.43
C ALA A 423 9.49 -7.52 14.99
N GLU A 424 8.37 -8.17 15.26
CA GLU A 424 8.33 -9.57 15.69
C GLU A 424 8.96 -10.48 14.63
N PHE A 425 8.71 -10.22 13.34
CA PHE A 425 9.34 -11.00 12.29
C PHE A 425 10.87 -10.89 12.34
N HIS A 426 11.43 -9.69 12.46
CA HIS A 426 12.88 -9.52 12.50
C HIS A 426 13.49 -10.18 13.73
N ALA A 427 12.88 -10.01 14.90
CA ALA A 427 13.36 -10.65 16.13
C ALA A 427 13.33 -12.18 16.02
N GLY A 428 12.21 -12.76 15.57
CA GLY A 428 12.08 -14.21 15.35
C GLY A 428 13.02 -14.75 14.28
N TRP A 429 13.17 -14.04 13.16
CA TRP A 429 14.07 -14.42 12.07
C TRP A 429 15.54 -14.37 12.52
N PHE A 430 15.96 -13.34 13.25
CA PHE A 430 17.30 -13.28 13.83
C PHE A 430 17.56 -14.39 14.83
N ALA A 431 16.61 -14.67 15.73
CA ALA A 431 16.71 -15.78 16.67
C ALA A 431 16.86 -17.13 15.94
N LEU A 432 16.00 -17.42 14.97
CA LEU A 432 15.99 -18.70 14.28
C LEU A 432 17.20 -18.88 13.35
N ARG A 433 17.50 -17.88 12.52
CA ARG A 433 18.41 -18.03 11.36
C ARG A 433 19.82 -17.56 11.63
N HIS A 434 20.00 -16.66 12.60
CA HIS A 434 21.31 -16.11 12.91
C HIS A 434 21.83 -16.59 14.28
N LEU A 435 20.95 -16.84 15.25
CA LEU A 435 21.33 -17.40 16.55
C LEU A 435 21.14 -18.92 16.65
N ASN A 436 20.49 -19.55 15.67
CA ASN A 436 20.10 -20.97 15.72
C ASN A 436 19.31 -21.33 16.98
N ASP A 437 18.49 -20.41 17.48
CA ASP A 437 17.71 -20.56 18.71
C ASP A 437 16.22 -20.59 18.38
N PRO A 438 15.66 -21.78 18.05
CA PRO A 438 14.26 -21.91 17.71
C PRO A 438 13.33 -21.64 18.92
N LYS A 439 13.78 -21.88 20.16
CA LYS A 439 12.98 -21.60 21.37
C LYS A 439 12.78 -20.10 21.54
N LEU A 440 13.83 -19.31 21.28
CA LEU A 440 13.77 -17.85 21.31
C LEU A 440 12.94 -17.28 20.15
N ALA A 441 12.96 -17.92 18.98
CA ALA A 441 12.25 -17.47 17.80
C ALA A 441 10.72 -17.69 17.86
N GLU A 442 10.29 -18.80 18.45
CA GLU A 442 8.90 -19.22 18.48
C GLU A 442 7.88 -18.15 18.96
N PRO A 443 8.04 -17.52 20.14
CA PRO A 443 7.05 -16.58 20.65
C PRO A 443 6.84 -15.37 19.73
N HIS A 444 7.87 -14.96 18.98
CA HIS A 444 7.76 -13.88 18.01
C HIS A 444 6.83 -14.26 16.86
N PHE A 445 7.01 -15.43 16.26
CA PHE A 445 6.15 -15.87 15.16
C PHE A 445 4.72 -16.19 15.63
N GLN A 446 4.55 -16.72 16.84
CA GLN A 446 3.22 -16.90 17.46
C GLN A 446 2.49 -15.55 17.63
N LYS A 447 3.20 -14.50 18.05
CA LYS A 447 2.62 -13.16 18.16
C LYS A 447 2.19 -12.60 16.80
N ILE A 448 2.94 -12.88 15.72
CA ILE A 448 2.52 -12.54 14.36
C ILE A 448 1.26 -13.31 13.97
N ALA A 449 1.17 -14.61 14.26
CA ALA A 449 -0.03 -15.40 13.96
C ALA A 449 -1.27 -14.86 14.70
N LYS A 450 -1.12 -14.44 15.96
CA LYS A 450 -2.20 -13.83 16.77
C LYS A 450 -2.66 -12.47 16.24
N LEU A 451 -1.73 -11.63 15.79
CA LEU A 451 -2.02 -10.27 15.32
C LEU A 451 -2.37 -10.19 13.83
N GLY A 452 -1.95 -11.17 13.05
CA GLY A 452 -2.10 -11.24 11.61
C GLY A 452 -3.56 -11.19 11.16
N LYS A 453 -3.83 -10.45 10.08
CA LYS A 453 -5.17 -10.31 9.48
C LYS A 453 -5.19 -10.57 7.98
N THR A 454 -4.03 -10.72 7.36
CA THR A 454 -3.92 -10.94 5.91
C THR A 454 -3.35 -12.32 5.64
N ALA A 455 -3.72 -12.90 4.49
CA ALA A 455 -3.16 -14.16 4.03
C ALA A 455 -1.62 -14.15 4.03
N GLN A 456 -1.01 -13.03 3.62
CA GLN A 456 0.46 -12.92 3.59
C GLN A 456 1.08 -12.91 4.98
N THR A 457 0.48 -12.19 5.93
CA THR A 457 0.98 -12.15 7.32
C THR A 457 0.82 -13.51 8.00
N LEU A 458 -0.34 -14.13 7.87
CA LEU A 458 -0.65 -15.41 8.53
C LEU A 458 0.17 -16.55 7.94
N SER A 459 0.20 -16.69 6.61
CA SER A 459 1.04 -17.72 5.97
C SER A 459 2.52 -17.58 6.28
N ARG A 460 3.05 -16.35 6.36
CA ARG A 460 4.43 -16.11 6.81
C ARG A 460 4.62 -16.58 8.25
N ALA A 461 3.75 -16.19 9.17
CA ALA A 461 3.86 -16.61 10.57
C ALA A 461 3.89 -18.13 10.70
N TYR A 462 2.93 -18.82 10.07
CA TYR A 462 2.84 -20.28 10.13
C TYR A 462 4.00 -20.97 9.40
N TYR A 463 4.44 -20.47 8.24
CA TYR A 463 5.61 -21.02 7.56
C TYR A 463 6.86 -20.96 8.45
N TRP A 464 7.10 -19.82 9.09
CA TRP A 464 8.25 -19.64 9.96
C TRP A 464 8.12 -20.40 11.29
N LEU A 465 6.90 -20.60 11.83
CA LEU A 465 6.66 -21.56 12.91
C LEU A 465 6.99 -23.00 12.49
N GLY A 466 6.62 -23.39 11.27
CA GLY A 466 7.01 -24.67 10.68
C GLY A 466 8.53 -24.84 10.62
N ARG A 467 9.24 -23.83 10.10
CA ARG A 467 10.73 -23.78 10.09
C ARG A 467 11.33 -23.84 11.50
N THR A 468 10.70 -23.22 12.49
CA THR A 468 11.12 -23.30 13.90
C THR A 468 11.00 -24.72 14.44
N ARG A 469 9.90 -25.42 14.14
CA ARG A 469 9.70 -26.82 14.54
C ARG A 469 10.63 -27.79 13.81
N GLU A 470 10.91 -27.56 12.52
CA GLU A 470 11.94 -28.29 11.78
C GLU A 470 13.32 -28.17 12.45
N ALA A 471 13.72 -26.96 12.87
CA ALA A 471 14.98 -26.74 13.57
C ALA A 471 15.04 -27.41 14.95
N GLN A 472 13.88 -27.73 15.54
CA GLN A 472 13.74 -28.52 16.77
C GLN A 472 13.63 -30.03 16.51
N GLN A 473 13.70 -30.47 15.24
CA GLN A 473 13.44 -31.86 14.82
C GLN A 473 12.01 -32.35 15.14
N ASP A 474 11.08 -31.43 15.39
CA ASP A 474 9.66 -31.72 15.67
C ASP A 474 8.86 -31.74 14.37
N THR A 475 9.03 -32.84 13.62
CA THR A 475 8.44 -33.01 12.29
C THR A 475 6.91 -32.96 12.31
N LYS A 476 6.28 -33.51 13.36
CA LYS A 476 4.82 -33.54 13.50
C LYS A 476 4.24 -32.12 13.56
N ASN A 477 4.78 -31.28 14.44
CA ASN A 477 4.29 -29.91 14.56
C ASN A 477 4.75 -29.01 13.40
N ALA A 478 5.89 -29.30 12.78
CA ALA A 478 6.31 -28.63 11.55
C ALA A 478 5.28 -28.82 10.43
N ILE A 479 4.84 -30.06 10.18
CA ILE A 479 3.81 -30.39 9.20
C ILE A 479 2.50 -29.65 9.51
N ALA A 480 2.06 -29.64 10.77
CA ALA A 480 0.84 -28.94 11.17
C ALA A 480 0.88 -27.44 10.85
N PHE A 481 2.00 -26.77 11.13
CA PHE A 481 2.17 -25.36 10.77
C PHE A 481 2.27 -25.13 9.26
N TYR A 482 2.92 -26.03 8.52
CA TYR A 482 2.92 -25.93 7.06
C TYR A 482 1.53 -26.14 6.46
N GLN A 483 0.67 -26.98 7.03
CA GLN A 483 -0.72 -27.10 6.59
C GLN A 483 -1.49 -25.80 6.82
N GLN A 484 -1.31 -25.14 7.98
CA GLN A 484 -1.90 -23.83 8.27
C GLN A 484 -1.41 -22.74 7.30
N ALA A 485 -0.12 -22.73 6.96
CA ALA A 485 0.42 -21.82 5.95
C ALA A 485 -0.12 -22.14 4.54
N GLY A 486 -0.16 -23.42 4.17
CA GLY A 486 -0.57 -23.91 2.86
C GLY A 486 -2.04 -23.68 2.53
N ALA A 487 -2.89 -23.51 3.56
CA ALA A 487 -4.28 -23.06 3.38
C ALA A 487 -4.38 -21.69 2.67
N PHE A 488 -3.33 -20.88 2.70
CA PHE A 488 -3.23 -19.62 1.93
C PHE A 488 -2.55 -19.86 0.58
N GLN A 489 -3.18 -20.66 -0.26
CA GLN A 489 -2.64 -21.27 -1.49
C GLN A 489 -2.04 -20.30 -2.53
N THR A 490 -2.41 -19.03 -2.47
CA THR A 490 -1.94 -17.98 -3.41
C THR A 490 -0.95 -17.00 -2.78
N SER A 491 -0.54 -17.22 -1.53
CA SER A 491 0.53 -16.44 -0.91
C SER A 491 1.88 -17.14 -1.08
N TYR A 492 2.95 -16.35 -1.16
CA TYR A 492 4.33 -16.83 -1.28
C TYR A 492 4.68 -17.89 -0.23
N TYR A 493 4.42 -17.59 1.04
CA TYR A 493 4.70 -18.51 2.15
C TYR A 493 3.74 -19.70 2.22
N GLY A 494 2.51 -19.55 1.71
CA GLY A 494 1.59 -20.68 1.58
C GLY A 494 2.06 -21.66 0.52
N GLN A 495 2.50 -21.16 -0.63
CA GLN A 495 3.07 -21.98 -1.70
C GLN A 495 4.38 -22.66 -1.30
N LEU A 496 5.26 -21.97 -0.56
CA LEU A 496 6.44 -22.59 0.05
C LEU A 496 6.07 -23.72 1.01
N ALA A 497 5.04 -23.53 1.83
CA ALA A 497 4.56 -24.55 2.75
C ALA A 497 3.94 -25.75 2.01
N LEU A 498 3.17 -25.52 0.94
CA LEU A 498 2.66 -26.59 0.08
C LEU A 498 3.81 -27.43 -0.51
N ALA A 499 4.87 -26.77 -0.99
CA ALA A 499 6.04 -27.48 -1.48
C ALA A 499 6.77 -28.28 -0.39
N LYS A 500 6.86 -27.75 0.84
CA LYS A 500 7.37 -28.49 2.01
C LYS A 500 6.54 -29.72 2.37
N LEU A 501 5.25 -29.69 2.07
CA LEU A 501 4.32 -30.83 2.25
C LEU A 501 4.36 -31.83 1.07
N GLY A 502 5.21 -31.61 0.06
CA GLY A 502 5.25 -32.44 -1.14
C GLY A 502 4.06 -32.24 -2.09
N ILE A 503 3.28 -31.18 -1.89
CA ILE A 503 2.14 -30.84 -2.75
C ILE A 503 2.68 -30.09 -3.97
N ASN A 504 2.79 -30.82 -5.09
CA ASN A 504 3.36 -30.30 -6.34
C ASN A 504 2.29 -29.79 -7.31
N GLN A 505 1.00 -29.92 -7.00
CA GLN A 505 -0.08 -29.32 -7.79
C GLN A 505 -0.70 -28.17 -7.00
N MET A 506 -0.95 -27.04 -7.65
CA MET A 506 -1.61 -25.92 -6.97
C MET A 506 -3.05 -26.33 -6.57
N PRO A 507 -3.42 -26.30 -5.28
CA PRO A 507 -4.74 -26.73 -4.81
C PRO A 507 -5.81 -25.65 -5.02
N LEU A 508 -5.75 -24.93 -6.14
CA LEU A 508 -6.64 -23.82 -6.46
C LEU A 508 -7.97 -24.36 -7.04
N ALA A 509 -9.09 -23.87 -6.50
CA ALA A 509 -10.43 -24.21 -6.99
C ALA A 509 -10.60 -23.92 -8.50
N GLY A 510 -11.53 -24.63 -9.14
CA GLY A 510 -11.98 -24.30 -10.49
C GLY A 510 -12.70 -22.95 -10.55
N LEU A 511 -12.93 -22.43 -11.76
CA LEU A 511 -13.78 -21.26 -11.92
C LEU A 511 -15.18 -21.54 -11.37
N PRO A 512 -15.77 -20.63 -10.57
CA PRO A 512 -17.15 -20.77 -10.11
C PRO A 512 -18.12 -20.99 -11.28
N GLN A 513 -19.07 -21.90 -11.09
CA GLN A 513 -20.16 -22.11 -12.05
C GLN A 513 -21.17 -20.97 -11.94
N VAL A 514 -21.79 -20.61 -13.07
CA VAL A 514 -22.82 -19.57 -13.14
C VAL A 514 -24.15 -20.23 -13.44
N THR A 515 -25.09 -20.14 -12.50
CA THR A 515 -26.44 -20.69 -12.67
C THR A 515 -27.37 -19.70 -13.41
N ALA A 516 -28.53 -20.19 -13.88
CA ALA A 516 -29.56 -19.32 -14.44
C ALA A 516 -30.08 -18.30 -13.40
N SER A 517 -30.23 -18.72 -12.14
CA SER A 517 -30.62 -17.86 -11.02
C SER A 517 -29.58 -16.77 -10.72
N ASP A 518 -28.28 -17.12 -10.75
CA ASP A 518 -27.20 -16.13 -10.62
C ASP A 518 -27.31 -15.07 -11.71
N ARG A 519 -27.54 -15.49 -12.96
CA ARG A 519 -27.65 -14.56 -14.10
C ARG A 519 -28.86 -13.65 -13.99
N ALA A 520 -30.02 -14.19 -13.62
CA ALA A 520 -31.25 -13.42 -13.46
C ALA A 520 -31.09 -12.37 -12.36
N SER A 521 -30.70 -12.79 -11.15
CA SER A 521 -30.51 -11.88 -10.01
C SER A 521 -29.37 -10.88 -10.18
N PHE A 522 -28.27 -11.27 -10.83
CA PHE A 522 -27.19 -10.36 -11.19
C PHE A 522 -27.66 -9.28 -12.16
N ASN A 523 -28.48 -9.65 -13.16
CA ASN A 523 -29.02 -8.70 -14.12
C ASN A 523 -30.09 -7.80 -13.51
N ASP A 524 -30.86 -8.26 -12.53
CA ASP A 524 -31.86 -7.42 -11.86
C ASP A 524 -31.24 -6.49 -10.81
N ASN A 525 -30.00 -6.75 -10.38
CA ASN A 525 -29.32 -5.92 -9.38
C ASN A 525 -29.14 -4.46 -9.84
N GLU A 526 -29.72 -3.52 -9.08
CA GLU A 526 -29.69 -2.08 -9.38
C GLU A 526 -28.27 -1.54 -9.59
N LEU A 527 -27.29 -1.95 -8.77
CA LEU A 527 -25.91 -1.46 -8.90
C LEU A 527 -25.19 -2.03 -10.12
N VAL A 528 -25.56 -3.23 -10.56
CA VAL A 528 -25.09 -3.79 -11.83
C VAL A 528 -25.68 -3.01 -13.00
N GLN A 529 -26.96 -2.66 -12.93
CA GLN A 529 -27.58 -1.78 -13.92
C GLN A 529 -26.96 -0.39 -13.91
N ALA A 530 -26.60 0.14 -12.74
CA ALA A 530 -25.89 1.41 -12.60
C ALA A 530 -24.52 1.38 -13.31
N ILE A 531 -23.77 0.28 -13.21
CA ILE A 531 -22.53 0.08 -13.97
C ILE A 531 -22.82 0.11 -15.48
N LYS A 532 -23.83 -0.62 -15.95
CA LYS A 532 -24.20 -0.66 -17.38
C LYS A 532 -24.57 0.73 -17.91
N ARG A 533 -25.37 1.50 -17.17
CA ARG A 533 -25.75 2.88 -17.53
C ARG A 533 -24.55 3.83 -17.58
N LEU A 534 -23.62 3.72 -16.62
CA LEU A 534 -22.39 4.51 -16.65
C LEU A 534 -21.47 4.12 -17.80
N ASP A 535 -21.45 2.84 -18.16
CA ASP A 535 -20.72 2.38 -19.33
C ASP A 535 -21.32 2.96 -20.62
N GLU A 536 -22.64 2.93 -20.78
CA GLU A 536 -23.34 3.55 -21.91
C GLU A 536 -23.07 5.06 -22.00
N ALA A 537 -22.94 5.74 -20.85
CA ALA A 537 -22.57 7.15 -20.78
C ALA A 537 -21.06 7.43 -21.07
N GLY A 538 -20.25 6.39 -21.29
CA GLY A 538 -18.79 6.52 -21.51
C GLY A 538 -17.98 6.78 -20.23
N MET A 539 -18.54 6.48 -19.06
CA MET A 539 -17.98 6.76 -17.73
C MET A 539 -17.43 5.52 -17.02
N HIS A 540 -16.85 4.60 -17.79
CA HIS A 540 -16.29 3.33 -17.31
C HIS A 540 -15.32 3.48 -16.11
N ASN A 541 -14.50 4.54 -16.11
CA ASN A 541 -13.51 4.77 -15.05
C ASN A 541 -14.15 5.18 -13.71
N ASP A 542 -15.40 5.62 -13.72
CA ASP A 542 -16.13 6.09 -12.55
C ASP A 542 -16.98 4.98 -11.88
N THR A 543 -16.92 3.74 -12.39
CA THR A 543 -17.66 2.57 -11.88
C THR A 543 -16.98 1.86 -10.70
N LEU A 544 -15.75 2.27 -10.35
CA LEU A 544 -14.89 1.59 -9.38
C LEU A 544 -15.58 1.26 -8.05
N LEU A 545 -16.33 2.24 -7.51
CA LEU A 545 -17.00 2.10 -6.21
C LEU A 545 -18.08 1.00 -6.26
N PHE A 546 -18.83 0.90 -7.35
CA PHE A 546 -19.82 -0.17 -7.53
C PHE A 546 -19.14 -1.54 -7.63
N TYR A 547 -18.10 -1.69 -8.44
CA TYR A 547 -17.35 -2.95 -8.54
C TYR A 547 -16.80 -3.40 -7.18
N THR A 548 -16.15 -2.53 -6.42
CA THR A 548 -15.60 -2.91 -5.10
C THR A 548 -16.66 -3.20 -4.04
N HIS A 549 -17.82 -2.57 -4.16
CA HIS A 549 -18.92 -2.79 -3.24
C HIS A 549 -19.60 -4.13 -3.55
N LEU A 550 -19.98 -4.35 -4.81
CA LEU A 550 -20.57 -5.59 -5.29
C LEU A 550 -19.67 -6.81 -5.08
N ALA A 551 -18.34 -6.65 -5.18
CA ALA A 551 -17.39 -7.71 -4.86
C ALA A 551 -17.54 -8.28 -3.43
N ARG A 552 -18.10 -7.49 -2.50
CA ARG A 552 -18.35 -7.88 -1.10
C ARG A 552 -19.81 -8.21 -0.81
N THR A 553 -20.74 -7.64 -1.58
CA THR A 553 -22.18 -7.75 -1.29
C THR A 553 -22.91 -8.75 -2.17
N LEU A 554 -22.37 -9.15 -3.33
CA LEU A 554 -22.97 -10.19 -4.16
C LEU A 554 -22.98 -11.54 -3.42
N PRO A 555 -24.12 -12.22 -3.31
CA PRO A 555 -24.29 -13.40 -2.46
C PRO A 555 -23.48 -14.62 -2.91
N THR A 556 -23.30 -14.84 -4.22
CA THR A 556 -22.69 -16.07 -4.74
C THR A 556 -21.40 -15.80 -5.52
N ASN A 557 -20.53 -16.80 -5.58
CA ASN A 557 -19.31 -16.73 -6.39
C ASN A 557 -19.63 -16.72 -7.91
N GLY A 558 -20.78 -17.28 -8.32
CA GLY A 558 -21.29 -17.21 -9.70
C GLY A 558 -21.61 -15.76 -10.12
N GLN A 559 -22.24 -14.99 -9.23
CA GLN A 559 -22.50 -13.56 -9.48
C GLN A 559 -21.23 -12.71 -9.47
N ILE A 560 -20.28 -13.01 -8.57
CA ILE A 560 -18.97 -12.33 -8.58
C ILE A 560 -18.21 -12.64 -9.87
N ARG A 561 -18.31 -13.87 -10.38
CA ARG A 561 -17.75 -14.22 -11.69
C ARG A 561 -18.38 -13.39 -12.81
N LEU A 562 -19.72 -13.27 -12.85
CA LEU A 562 -20.40 -12.39 -13.80
C LEU A 562 -19.93 -10.93 -13.70
N LEU A 563 -19.67 -10.44 -12.48
CA LEU A 563 -19.11 -9.10 -12.28
C LEU A 563 -17.69 -8.98 -12.85
N THR A 564 -16.83 -9.99 -12.66
CA THR A 564 -15.49 -10.00 -13.29
C THR A 564 -15.59 -10.03 -14.81
N GLU A 565 -16.45 -10.88 -15.38
CA GLU A 565 -16.68 -10.96 -16.82
C GLU A 565 -17.18 -9.63 -17.39
N LEU A 566 -18.10 -8.95 -16.70
CA LEU A 566 -18.57 -7.62 -17.09
C LEU A 566 -17.41 -6.62 -17.22
N ALA A 567 -16.48 -6.58 -16.26
CA ALA A 567 -15.29 -5.73 -16.37
C ALA A 567 -14.36 -6.14 -17.52
N GLU A 568 -14.18 -7.44 -17.75
CA GLU A 568 -13.28 -7.98 -18.78
C GLU A 568 -13.80 -7.75 -20.20
N THR A 569 -15.12 -7.83 -20.43
CA THR A 569 -15.74 -7.51 -21.73
C THR A 569 -15.50 -6.06 -22.16
N ARG A 570 -15.27 -5.17 -21.19
CA ARG A 570 -14.89 -3.75 -21.42
C ARG A 570 -13.39 -3.53 -21.50
N GLY A 571 -12.58 -4.58 -21.38
CA GLY A 571 -11.12 -4.49 -21.33
C GLY A 571 -10.56 -3.87 -20.04
N VAL A 572 -11.35 -3.81 -18.97
CA VAL A 572 -10.97 -3.19 -17.69
C VAL A 572 -10.55 -4.26 -16.67
N TYR A 573 -9.50 -5.00 -17.02
CA TYR A 573 -8.96 -6.10 -16.20
C TYR A 573 -8.49 -5.67 -14.80
N GLN A 574 -8.23 -4.37 -14.58
CA GLN A 574 -7.96 -3.82 -13.26
C GLN A 574 -9.14 -4.00 -12.30
N TRP A 575 -10.37 -3.84 -12.80
CA TRP A 575 -11.57 -4.02 -11.99
C TRP A 575 -11.82 -5.49 -11.72
N SER A 576 -11.69 -6.38 -12.73
CA SER A 576 -11.86 -7.82 -12.51
C SER A 576 -10.85 -8.36 -11.50
N THR A 577 -9.57 -7.98 -11.62
CA THR A 577 -8.50 -8.35 -10.68
C THR A 577 -8.80 -7.89 -9.25
N MET A 578 -9.35 -6.69 -9.10
CA MET A 578 -9.65 -6.16 -7.77
C MET A 578 -10.93 -6.77 -7.18
N VAL A 579 -11.96 -7.00 -7.98
CA VAL A 579 -13.16 -7.75 -7.57
C VAL A 579 -12.77 -9.13 -7.06
N GLY A 580 -12.00 -9.89 -7.85
CA GLY A 580 -11.53 -11.20 -7.46
C GLY A 580 -10.70 -11.19 -6.18
N ARG A 581 -9.79 -10.22 -5.99
CA ARG A 581 -9.01 -10.08 -4.75
C ARG A 581 -9.87 -9.80 -3.52
N LEU A 582 -10.89 -8.96 -3.66
CA LEU A 582 -11.80 -8.64 -2.56
C LEU A 582 -12.66 -9.84 -2.20
N ALA A 583 -13.22 -10.51 -3.20
CA ALA A 583 -13.98 -11.75 -3.02
C ALA A 583 -13.12 -12.84 -2.37
N GLN A 584 -11.89 -13.02 -2.84
CA GLN A 584 -10.94 -14.00 -2.29
C GLN A 584 -10.66 -13.79 -0.79
N ALA A 585 -10.57 -12.53 -0.35
CA ALA A 585 -10.30 -12.22 1.05
C ALA A 585 -11.44 -12.66 1.99
N GLU A 586 -12.65 -12.81 1.45
CA GLU A 586 -13.84 -13.23 2.19
C GLU A 586 -14.22 -14.70 1.91
N ARG A 587 -13.88 -15.22 0.72
CA ARG A 587 -14.28 -16.54 0.20
C ARG A 587 -13.10 -17.14 -0.57
N ALA A 588 -12.45 -18.15 -0.01
CA ALA A 588 -11.24 -18.69 -0.61
C ALA A 588 -11.47 -19.33 -2.00
N GLU A 589 -12.66 -19.89 -2.25
CA GLU A 589 -13.08 -20.47 -3.53
C GLU A 589 -13.20 -19.42 -4.64
N ALA A 590 -13.25 -18.12 -4.30
CA ALA A 590 -13.22 -17.03 -5.27
C ALA A 590 -11.80 -16.66 -5.72
N ALA A 591 -10.74 -17.26 -5.14
CA ALA A 591 -9.35 -17.01 -5.52
C ALA A 591 -9.06 -17.05 -7.03
N PRO A 592 -9.62 -17.97 -7.83
CA PRO A 592 -9.38 -18.01 -9.28
C PRO A 592 -9.81 -16.74 -10.01
N LEU A 593 -10.80 -16.01 -9.49
CA LEU A 593 -11.33 -14.78 -10.10
C LEU A 593 -10.34 -13.60 -9.98
N ALA A 594 -9.34 -13.68 -9.10
CA ALA A 594 -8.32 -12.63 -8.93
C ALA A 594 -7.19 -12.67 -9.98
N TYR A 595 -7.28 -13.57 -10.96
CA TYR A 595 -6.22 -13.88 -11.94
C TYR A 595 -6.80 -13.97 -13.37
N PRO A 596 -7.11 -12.83 -14.01
CA PRO A 596 -7.64 -12.82 -15.37
C PRO A 596 -6.64 -13.40 -16.38
N THR A 597 -7.10 -14.26 -17.28
CA THR A 597 -6.23 -14.96 -18.25
C THR A 597 -6.21 -14.32 -19.63
N ASN A 598 -7.09 -13.36 -19.91
CA ASN A 598 -7.15 -12.62 -21.18
C ASN A 598 -6.55 -11.20 -21.09
N ALA A 599 -5.95 -10.84 -19.96
CA ALA A 599 -5.50 -9.47 -19.67
C ALA A 599 -4.25 -9.02 -20.44
N ILE A 600 -3.45 -9.95 -20.97
CA ILE A 600 -2.35 -9.65 -21.89
C ILE A 600 -2.83 -9.90 -23.32
N PRO A 601 -2.74 -8.92 -24.24
CA PRO A 601 -3.22 -9.08 -25.60
C PRO A 601 -2.53 -10.24 -26.32
N ARG A 602 -3.29 -11.06 -27.08
CA ARG A 602 -2.78 -12.22 -27.82
C ARG A 602 -1.63 -11.88 -28.78
N LYS A 603 -1.64 -10.68 -29.36
CA LYS A 603 -0.59 -10.18 -30.28
C LYS A 603 0.71 -9.74 -29.59
N THR A 604 0.81 -9.88 -28.27
CA THR A 604 2.04 -9.58 -27.52
C THR A 604 3.13 -10.55 -27.94
N ARG A 605 4.30 -10.04 -28.35
CA ARG A 605 5.47 -10.88 -28.62
C ARG A 605 6.25 -11.07 -27.32
N ILE A 606 6.46 -12.31 -26.92
CA ILE A 606 7.21 -12.66 -25.71
C ILE A 606 8.55 -13.22 -26.15
N THR A 607 9.64 -12.61 -25.66
CA THR A 607 11.00 -13.00 -26.00
C THR A 607 11.28 -14.43 -25.56
N LYS A 608 12.04 -15.18 -26.39
CA LYS A 608 12.48 -16.54 -26.07
C LYS A 608 13.21 -16.55 -24.72
N GLY A 609 12.85 -17.50 -23.84
CA GLY A 609 13.42 -17.61 -22.48
C GLY A 609 12.60 -16.94 -21.38
N VAL A 610 11.60 -16.11 -21.72
CA VAL A 610 10.62 -15.58 -20.76
C VAL A 610 9.31 -16.35 -20.89
N GLU A 611 8.84 -16.92 -19.78
CA GLU A 611 7.55 -17.62 -19.75
C GLU A 611 6.38 -16.63 -19.81
N LYS A 612 5.30 -16.99 -20.52
CA LYS A 612 4.08 -16.16 -20.57
C LYS A 612 3.50 -15.88 -19.18
N PRO A 613 3.43 -16.86 -18.25
CA PRO A 613 3.07 -16.62 -16.85
C PRO A 613 3.87 -15.53 -16.14
N VAL A 614 5.16 -15.35 -16.44
CA VAL A 614 5.99 -14.28 -15.85
C VAL A 614 5.47 -12.90 -16.27
N VAL A 615 5.13 -12.72 -17.55
CA VAL A 615 4.58 -11.46 -18.06
C VAL A 615 3.24 -11.12 -17.37
N TYR A 616 2.38 -12.11 -17.14
CA TYR A 616 1.13 -11.93 -16.38
C TYR A 616 1.38 -11.60 -14.91
N ALA A 617 2.33 -12.28 -14.26
CA ALA A 617 2.70 -12.05 -12.87
C ALA A 617 3.22 -10.63 -12.65
N ILE A 618 4.08 -10.14 -13.55
CA ILE A 618 4.61 -8.77 -13.55
C ILE A 618 3.49 -7.77 -13.82
N ALA A 619 2.71 -7.92 -14.88
CA ALA A 619 1.64 -6.98 -15.22
C ALA A 619 0.57 -6.85 -14.12
N ARG A 620 0.27 -7.96 -13.42
CA ARG A 620 -0.61 -7.96 -12.24
C ARG A 620 -0.05 -7.08 -11.13
N GLN A 621 1.25 -7.21 -10.85
CA GLN A 621 1.91 -6.49 -9.76
C GLN A 621 2.11 -5.00 -10.12
N GLU A 622 2.52 -4.70 -11.34
CA GLU A 622 2.90 -3.36 -11.80
C GLU A 622 1.70 -2.44 -12.04
N SER A 623 0.66 -2.94 -12.71
CA SER A 623 -0.48 -2.10 -13.11
C SER A 623 -1.84 -2.66 -12.69
N SER A 624 -1.87 -3.86 -12.09
CA SER A 624 -3.10 -4.67 -12.02
C SER A 624 -3.79 -4.74 -13.38
N PHE A 625 -3.01 -4.89 -14.46
CA PHE A 625 -3.48 -4.91 -15.86
C PHE A 625 -4.15 -3.62 -16.36
N ASN A 626 -3.84 -2.46 -15.79
CA ASN A 626 -4.29 -1.18 -16.34
C ASN A 626 -3.33 -0.69 -17.45
N PRO A 627 -3.74 -0.70 -18.73
CA PRO A 627 -2.88 -0.28 -19.83
C PRO A 627 -2.58 1.21 -19.84
N LYS A 628 -3.34 2.01 -19.09
CA LYS A 628 -3.18 3.47 -18.96
C LYS A 628 -2.47 3.89 -17.67
N ALA A 629 -1.94 2.93 -16.89
CA ALA A 629 -1.28 3.20 -15.62
C ALA A 629 -0.07 4.15 -15.79
N ARG A 630 0.06 5.09 -14.86
CA ARG A 630 1.17 6.05 -14.78
C ARG A 630 1.64 6.15 -13.33
N SER A 631 2.89 5.82 -13.06
CA SER A 631 3.46 6.01 -11.73
C SER A 631 3.90 7.46 -11.50
N SER A 632 4.11 7.82 -10.23
CA SER A 632 4.69 9.11 -9.85
C SER A 632 6.12 9.30 -10.36
N ALA A 633 6.88 8.21 -10.52
CA ALA A 633 8.22 8.20 -11.09
C ALA A 633 8.23 8.32 -12.63
N GLY A 634 7.07 8.22 -13.27
CA GLY A 634 6.92 8.33 -14.73
C GLY A 634 6.91 7.02 -15.49
N ALA A 635 6.76 5.88 -14.81
CA ALA A 635 6.59 4.56 -15.41
C ALA A 635 5.20 4.43 -16.07
N LEU A 636 5.11 3.70 -17.19
CA LEU A 636 3.93 3.72 -18.08
C LEU A 636 3.44 2.32 -18.48
N GLY A 637 2.11 2.16 -18.48
CA GLY A 637 1.41 1.03 -19.09
C GLY A 637 1.39 -0.26 -18.27
N LEU A 638 1.05 -1.36 -18.93
CA LEU A 638 0.83 -2.68 -18.31
C LEU A 638 2.01 -3.18 -17.47
N LEU A 639 3.23 -3.04 -17.99
CA LEU A 639 4.45 -3.49 -17.34
C LEU A 639 5.25 -2.32 -16.73
N GLN A 640 4.63 -1.13 -16.58
CA GLN A 640 5.23 0.05 -15.95
C GLN A 640 6.65 0.35 -16.46
N LEU A 641 6.80 0.55 -17.77
CA LEU A 641 8.10 0.84 -18.35
C LEU A 641 8.47 2.31 -18.18
N MET A 642 9.72 2.55 -17.77
CA MET A 642 10.33 3.87 -17.84
C MET A 642 10.52 4.28 -19.31
N PRO A 643 10.22 5.54 -19.69
CA PRO A 643 10.35 5.98 -21.09
C PRO A 643 11.74 5.78 -21.69
N GLY A 644 12.81 5.93 -20.89
CA GLY A 644 14.19 5.70 -21.31
C GLY A 644 14.45 4.23 -21.65
N THR A 645 14.16 3.33 -20.71
CA THR A 645 14.25 1.87 -20.90
C THR A 645 13.43 1.42 -22.11
N ALA A 646 12.19 1.89 -22.23
CA ALA A 646 11.35 1.53 -23.38
C ALA A 646 11.90 2.02 -24.73
N LYS A 647 12.64 3.13 -24.76
CA LYS A 647 13.28 3.64 -25.98
C LYS A 647 14.47 2.77 -26.38
N GLU A 648 15.31 2.42 -25.41
CA GLU A 648 16.45 1.53 -25.61
C GLU A 648 16.01 0.14 -26.06
N THR A 649 15.04 -0.47 -25.36
CA THR A 649 14.51 -1.78 -25.75
C THR A 649 13.82 -1.75 -27.12
N ALA A 650 13.10 -0.68 -27.46
CA ALA A 650 12.49 -0.54 -28.78
C ALA A 650 13.55 -0.50 -29.89
N HIS A 651 14.64 0.24 -29.67
CA HIS A 651 15.79 0.26 -30.58
C HIS A 651 16.41 -1.13 -30.74
N ASN A 652 16.67 -1.84 -29.63
CA ASN A 652 17.27 -3.18 -29.64
C ASN A 652 16.39 -4.23 -30.36
N LEU A 653 15.07 -4.08 -30.29
CA LEU A 653 14.12 -4.93 -31.00
C LEU A 653 13.86 -4.51 -32.46
N GLY A 654 14.47 -3.41 -32.93
CA GLY A 654 14.22 -2.87 -34.27
C GLY A 654 12.78 -2.36 -34.48
N VAL A 655 12.11 -1.87 -33.42
CA VAL A 655 10.75 -1.32 -33.51
C VAL A 655 10.71 0.18 -33.27
N ALA A 656 9.82 0.88 -33.97
CA ALA A 656 9.66 2.32 -33.81
C ALA A 656 9.18 2.71 -32.41
N TYR A 657 9.97 3.52 -31.71
CA TYR A 657 9.60 4.07 -30.41
C TYR A 657 8.60 5.23 -30.53
N LYS A 658 7.45 5.10 -29.84
CA LYS A 658 6.53 6.23 -29.57
C LYS A 658 6.06 6.18 -28.13
N LYS A 659 6.39 7.21 -27.33
CA LYS A 659 6.04 7.28 -25.89
C LYS A 659 4.52 7.14 -25.64
N SER A 660 3.68 7.71 -26.51
CA SER A 660 2.22 7.62 -26.41
C SER A 660 1.69 6.19 -26.53
N ARG A 661 2.38 5.31 -27.29
CA ARG A 661 2.01 3.89 -27.44
C ARG A 661 2.18 3.10 -26.16
N LEU A 662 3.04 3.55 -25.23
CA LEU A 662 3.20 2.88 -23.93
C LEU A 662 1.92 2.83 -23.10
N THR A 663 0.98 3.77 -23.32
CA THR A 663 -0.31 3.80 -22.62
C THR A 663 -1.54 3.62 -23.52
N SER A 664 -1.36 3.60 -24.84
CA SER A 664 -2.46 3.45 -25.81
C SER A 664 -2.44 2.10 -26.53
N ASP A 665 -1.30 1.41 -26.57
CA ASP A 665 -1.14 0.11 -27.20
C ASP A 665 -0.61 -0.90 -26.16
N PRO A 666 -1.51 -1.64 -25.47
CA PRO A 666 -1.11 -2.58 -24.43
C PRO A 666 -0.16 -3.68 -24.93
N ALA A 667 -0.32 -4.14 -26.18
CA ALA A 667 0.53 -5.19 -26.73
C ALA A 667 1.95 -4.68 -26.99
N TYR A 668 2.08 -3.43 -27.45
CA TYR A 668 3.38 -2.78 -27.61
C TYR A 668 4.09 -2.64 -26.26
N ASN A 669 3.40 -2.16 -25.22
CA ASN A 669 3.97 -2.06 -23.88
C ASN A 669 4.38 -3.44 -23.33
N ALA A 670 3.52 -4.45 -23.45
CA ALA A 670 3.82 -5.80 -22.98
C ALA A 670 4.95 -6.47 -23.77
N THR A 671 5.05 -6.22 -25.07
CA THR A 671 6.16 -6.73 -25.91
C THR A 671 7.49 -6.14 -25.45
N LEU A 672 7.56 -4.82 -25.25
CA LEU A 672 8.78 -4.18 -24.75
C LEU A 672 9.12 -4.67 -23.34
N GLY A 673 8.14 -4.81 -22.45
CA GLY A 673 8.40 -5.28 -21.09
C GLY A 673 8.84 -6.74 -21.04
N ALA A 674 8.29 -7.60 -21.90
CA ALA A 674 8.77 -8.97 -22.06
C ALA A 674 10.24 -9.03 -22.54
N ALA A 675 10.65 -8.09 -23.40
CA ALA A 675 12.05 -7.99 -23.82
C ALA A 675 12.98 -7.50 -22.71
N VAL A 676 12.59 -6.49 -21.93
CA VAL A 676 13.33 -6.07 -20.71
C VAL A 676 13.49 -7.24 -19.73
N LEU A 677 12.43 -8.03 -19.52
CA LEU A 677 12.50 -9.23 -18.69
C LEU A 677 13.51 -10.24 -19.26
N GLY A 678 13.52 -10.46 -20.58
CA GLY A 678 14.49 -11.35 -21.23
C GLY A 678 15.93 -10.90 -21.05
N GLU A 679 16.20 -9.61 -21.17
CA GLU A 679 17.52 -9.01 -20.89
C GLU A 679 17.97 -9.29 -19.45
N LEU A 680 17.08 -9.10 -18.47
CA LEU A 680 17.38 -9.34 -17.05
C LEU A 680 17.56 -10.82 -16.72
N VAL A 681 16.71 -11.69 -17.27
CA VAL A 681 16.84 -13.15 -17.12
C VAL A 681 18.20 -13.61 -17.63
N ASN A 682 18.65 -13.10 -18.77
CA ASN A 682 19.96 -13.42 -19.33
C ASN A 682 21.11 -12.85 -18.47
N GLU A 683 21.02 -11.57 -18.04
CA GLU A 683 22.02 -10.92 -17.17
C GLU A 683 22.24 -11.70 -15.86
N PHE A 684 21.19 -12.27 -15.28
CA PHE A 684 21.27 -13.02 -14.03
C PHE A 684 21.27 -14.55 -14.23
N GLY A 685 21.73 -15.01 -15.40
CA GLY A 685 21.98 -16.44 -15.66
C GLY A 685 20.76 -17.34 -15.50
N GLY A 686 19.56 -16.81 -15.74
CA GLY A 686 18.29 -17.52 -15.58
C GLY A 686 17.61 -17.37 -14.21
N SER A 687 18.22 -16.64 -13.25
CA SER A 687 17.67 -16.52 -11.89
C SER A 687 16.48 -15.58 -11.79
N TYR A 688 15.34 -16.13 -11.37
CA TYR A 688 14.08 -15.38 -11.27
C TYR A 688 14.06 -14.41 -10.10
N ILE A 689 14.55 -14.80 -8.93
CA ILE A 689 14.57 -13.89 -7.77
C ILE A 689 15.45 -12.67 -8.02
N LEU A 690 16.61 -12.84 -8.66
CA LEU A 690 17.51 -11.75 -9.05
C LEU A 690 16.88 -10.87 -10.13
N THR A 691 16.25 -11.50 -11.12
CA THR A 691 15.51 -10.81 -12.19
C THR A 691 14.39 -9.94 -11.64
N PHE A 692 13.53 -10.48 -10.76
CA PHE A 692 12.40 -9.74 -10.19
C PHE A 692 12.88 -8.61 -9.28
N ALA A 693 13.94 -8.84 -8.50
CA ALA A 693 14.57 -7.81 -7.71
C ALA A 693 15.13 -6.69 -8.60
N ALA A 694 15.80 -7.04 -9.70
CA ALA A 694 16.42 -6.09 -10.63
C ALA A 694 15.39 -5.31 -11.44
N TYR A 695 14.25 -5.90 -11.78
CA TYR A 695 13.17 -5.20 -12.46
C TYR A 695 12.64 -4.03 -11.62
N ASN A 696 12.55 -4.20 -10.30
CA ASN A 696 12.05 -3.18 -9.38
C ASN A 696 13.12 -2.22 -8.85
N ALA A 697 14.28 -2.74 -8.42
CA ALA A 697 15.33 -1.95 -7.76
C ALA A 697 16.50 -1.57 -8.69
N GLY A 698 16.56 -2.14 -9.89
CA GLY A 698 17.67 -1.99 -10.82
C GLY A 698 18.81 -2.99 -10.59
N LYS A 699 19.50 -3.36 -11.67
CA LYS A 699 20.58 -4.38 -11.65
C LYS A 699 21.73 -4.07 -10.69
N ASN A 700 22.12 -2.80 -10.57
CA ASN A 700 23.24 -2.41 -9.71
C ASN A 700 22.95 -2.68 -8.23
N LYS A 701 21.69 -2.51 -7.80
CA LYS A 701 21.29 -2.83 -6.41
C LYS A 701 21.31 -4.32 -6.14
N VAL A 702 20.90 -5.12 -7.12
CA VAL A 702 20.97 -6.58 -6.99
C VAL A 702 22.42 -7.06 -6.93
N LYS A 703 23.34 -6.50 -7.73
CA LYS A 703 24.78 -6.78 -7.64
C LYS A 703 25.34 -6.46 -6.24
N GLU A 704 25.01 -5.28 -5.70
CA GLU A 704 25.36 -4.90 -4.31
C GLU A 704 24.82 -5.92 -3.29
N TRP A 705 23.58 -6.40 -3.45
CA TRP A 705 23.00 -7.38 -2.53
C TRP A 705 23.60 -8.78 -2.66
N ILE A 706 24.03 -9.18 -3.86
CA ILE A 706 24.81 -10.42 -4.05
C ILE A 706 26.15 -10.31 -3.32
N GLU A 707 26.84 -9.18 -3.42
CA GLU A 707 28.10 -8.95 -2.69
C GLU A 707 27.90 -8.98 -1.17
N ARG A 708 26.80 -8.40 -0.66
CA ARG A 708 26.52 -8.31 0.78
C ARG A 708 26.00 -9.60 1.40
N PHE A 709 25.10 -10.31 0.72
CA PHE A 709 24.37 -11.46 1.27
C PHE A 709 24.75 -12.79 0.61
N GLY A 710 25.66 -12.75 -0.36
CA GLY A 710 26.02 -13.87 -1.22
C GLY A 710 25.03 -14.07 -2.37
N ASP A 711 25.40 -14.95 -3.30
CA ASP A 711 24.60 -15.28 -4.48
C ASP A 711 23.55 -16.35 -4.16
N PRO A 712 22.24 -16.08 -4.28
CA PRO A 712 21.21 -17.05 -3.90
C PRO A 712 21.08 -18.24 -4.86
N ARG A 713 21.84 -18.28 -5.97
CA ARG A 713 22.03 -19.48 -6.79
C ARG A 713 22.99 -20.48 -6.14
N ASN A 714 23.80 -20.05 -5.18
CA ASN A 714 24.68 -20.94 -4.43
C ASN A 714 23.84 -21.82 -3.49
N PRO A 715 23.96 -23.17 -3.54
CA PRO A 715 23.17 -24.07 -2.70
C PRO A 715 23.42 -23.90 -1.19
N ASN A 716 24.51 -23.24 -0.79
CA ASN A 716 24.79 -22.93 0.62
C ASN A 716 24.03 -21.71 1.15
N ILE A 717 23.33 -20.97 0.28
CA ILE A 717 22.56 -19.79 0.64
C ILE A 717 21.08 -20.16 0.56
N ASP A 718 20.36 -20.07 1.68
CA ASP A 718 18.91 -20.26 1.67
C ASP A 718 18.28 -19.09 0.89
N PRO A 719 17.62 -19.34 -0.27
CA PRO A 719 17.09 -18.27 -1.10
C PRO A 719 15.94 -17.53 -0.41
N ILE A 720 15.26 -18.13 0.56
CA ILE A 720 14.21 -17.47 1.35
C ILE A 720 14.85 -16.47 2.32
N ASP A 721 15.96 -16.84 2.95
CA ASP A 721 16.74 -15.91 3.79
C ASP A 721 17.34 -14.78 2.95
N TRP A 722 17.80 -15.05 1.72
CA TRP A 722 18.28 -14.02 0.81
C TRP A 722 17.17 -13.02 0.45
N VAL A 723 15.97 -13.50 0.09
CA VAL A 723 14.81 -12.63 -0.14
C VAL A 723 14.49 -11.80 1.12
N GLU A 724 14.55 -12.38 2.31
CA GLU A 724 14.31 -11.64 3.57
C GLU A 724 15.41 -10.64 3.95
N SER A 725 16.60 -10.83 3.41
CA SER A 725 17.75 -9.94 3.56
C SER A 725 17.62 -8.67 2.71
N ILE A 726 16.83 -8.69 1.62
CA ILE A 726 16.59 -7.51 0.76
C ILE A 726 16.19 -6.29 1.62
N PRO A 727 17.03 -5.23 1.68
CA PRO A 727 16.81 -4.08 2.56
C PRO A 727 15.58 -3.26 2.17
N TYR A 728 15.27 -3.20 0.88
CA TYR A 728 14.11 -2.49 0.38
C TYR A 728 12.85 -3.33 0.59
N GLY A 729 12.05 -2.95 1.59
CA GLY A 729 10.81 -3.66 1.92
C GLY A 729 9.82 -3.76 0.74
N GLU A 730 9.81 -2.74 -0.13
CA GLU A 730 9.04 -2.76 -1.38
C GLU A 730 9.54 -3.83 -2.34
N THR A 731 10.83 -3.87 -2.64
CA THR A 731 11.44 -4.86 -3.53
C THR A 731 11.31 -6.28 -2.99
N ARG A 732 11.48 -6.46 -1.68
CA ARG A 732 11.23 -7.76 -1.04
C ARG A 732 9.80 -8.24 -1.27
N ASN A 733 8.82 -7.37 -1.01
CA ASN A 733 7.42 -7.69 -1.25
C ASN A 733 7.21 -7.99 -2.74
N TYR A 734 7.79 -7.19 -3.62
CA TYR A 734 7.69 -7.33 -5.07
C TYR A 734 8.15 -8.72 -5.54
N VAL A 735 9.33 -9.19 -5.10
CA VAL A 735 9.84 -10.54 -5.41
C VAL A 735 8.87 -11.63 -4.92
N GLN A 736 8.40 -11.52 -3.68
CA GLN A 736 7.43 -12.48 -3.11
C GLN A 736 6.12 -12.49 -3.91
N ARG A 737 5.61 -11.31 -4.29
CA ARG A 737 4.36 -11.15 -5.06
C ARG A 737 4.45 -11.69 -6.47
N ILE A 738 5.55 -11.48 -7.17
CA ILE A 738 5.68 -12.03 -8.53
C ILE A 738 5.83 -13.54 -8.45
N THR A 739 6.62 -14.03 -7.51
CA THR A 739 6.83 -15.47 -7.35
C THR A 739 5.52 -16.18 -7.03
N GLU A 740 4.69 -15.64 -6.12
CA GLU A 740 3.38 -16.24 -5.81
C GLU A 740 2.40 -16.16 -7.00
N ASN A 741 2.41 -15.05 -7.75
CA ASN A 741 1.57 -14.87 -8.93
C ASN A 741 1.99 -15.78 -10.10
N LEU A 742 3.30 -15.99 -10.27
CA LEU A 742 3.87 -16.83 -11.32
C LEU A 742 3.31 -18.25 -11.23
N GLN A 743 3.30 -18.85 -10.03
CA GLN A 743 2.76 -20.19 -9.83
C GLN A 743 1.27 -20.26 -10.20
N VAL A 744 0.50 -19.22 -9.84
CA VAL A 744 -0.95 -19.20 -10.15
C VAL A 744 -1.17 -19.08 -11.65
N TYR A 745 -0.41 -18.24 -12.35
CA TYR A 745 -0.54 -18.12 -13.81
C TYR A 745 -0.03 -19.34 -14.57
N ARG A 746 1.04 -20.00 -14.09
CA ARG A 746 1.49 -21.30 -14.61
C ARG A 746 0.37 -22.34 -14.54
N TYR A 747 -0.27 -22.48 -13.38
CA TYR A 747 -1.41 -23.37 -13.24
C TYR A 747 -2.58 -22.96 -14.16
N LYS A 748 -2.99 -21.69 -14.15
CA LYS A 748 -4.19 -21.24 -14.90
C LYS A 748 -4.01 -21.19 -16.42
N LEU A 749 -2.81 -20.94 -16.92
CA LEU A 749 -2.56 -20.78 -18.36
C LEU A 749 -2.05 -22.06 -19.02
N GLU A 750 -1.29 -22.87 -18.28
CA GLU A 750 -0.49 -23.96 -18.84
C GLU A 750 -0.66 -25.28 -18.08
N ASN A 751 -1.47 -25.30 -17.00
CA ASN A 751 -1.64 -26.44 -16.09
C ASN A 751 -0.31 -26.99 -15.55
N THR A 752 0.70 -26.11 -15.38
CA THR A 752 2.03 -26.51 -14.90
C THR A 752 2.02 -26.76 -13.38
N PRO A 753 2.75 -27.77 -12.89
CA PRO A 753 2.94 -28.02 -11.46
C PRO A 753 3.51 -26.83 -10.68
N LEU A 754 3.22 -26.80 -9.38
CA LEU A 754 3.83 -25.89 -8.41
C LEU A 754 5.33 -26.18 -8.31
N THR A 755 6.15 -25.20 -8.69
CA THR A 755 7.61 -25.31 -8.85
C THR A 755 8.37 -24.19 -8.14
N ILE A 756 7.76 -23.61 -7.10
CA ILE A 756 8.28 -22.43 -6.41
C ILE A 756 9.69 -22.63 -5.84
N THR A 757 10.02 -23.82 -5.31
CA THR A 757 11.35 -24.08 -4.72
C THR A 757 12.43 -24.09 -5.81
N GLN A 758 12.11 -24.66 -6.97
CA GLN A 758 12.98 -24.67 -8.13
C GLN A 758 13.19 -23.25 -8.67
N ASP A 759 12.15 -22.41 -8.72
CA ASP A 759 12.31 -21.03 -9.18
C ASP A 759 13.18 -20.17 -8.26
N LEU A 760 13.16 -20.44 -6.95
CA LEU A 760 13.98 -19.71 -5.97
C LEU A 760 15.47 -20.04 -6.09
N THR A 761 15.81 -21.23 -6.57
CA THR A 761 17.20 -21.70 -6.75
C THR A 761 17.64 -21.72 -8.21
N ARG A 762 16.75 -21.31 -9.13
CA ARG A 762 17.01 -21.31 -10.58
C ARG A 762 18.19 -20.42 -10.92
N GLY A 763 18.97 -20.89 -11.89
CA GLY A 763 20.08 -20.16 -12.50
C GLY A 763 21.33 -21.04 -12.55
N TYR A 764 22.35 -20.56 -13.26
CA TYR A 764 23.63 -21.24 -13.47
C TYR A 764 24.80 -20.41 -12.94
#